data_AF-A0A2B0M1E2-F1
#
_entry.id   AF-A0A2B0M1E2-F1
#
_cell.length_a   1.000
_cell.length_b   1.000
_cell.length_c   1.000
_cell.angle_alpha   90.00
_cell.angle_beta   90.00
_cell.angle_gamma   90.00
#
_symmetry.space_group_name_H-M   'P 1'
#
loop_
_entity.id
_entity.type
_entity.pdbx_description
1 polymer ?
#
loop_
_entity_poly.entity_id
_entity_poly.type
_entity_poly.pdbx_seq_one_letter_code
_entity_poly.pdbx_strand_id
1 'polypeptide(L)'
;MKKSKKKFRRTIATLISSCVVGSTCFTNDSLIQAEGTIDTKQAENQIIPQSQHAVISSNQMNVLVDVNFPRVIQYDLKSGNGAGKTFYGQTEALDKILINDVAVKPKVKAKVSSDKILYEMTLIDTNNNISAFITAEMVVKENILEFNITKIVDNNIVKTIEIPNHNLISVNNSQKDAVLDGVQMSTNTRINGDRQVKVDENLITKDEEQKGYMYAFLSTDELSASIWSNTENSLVKKLAPDSYAAKTDAQRITANATTNSAGKKTIGLSSTFWTYQKSEEHRKEDGTLELEDGTVNKVDELPSAKVVITADANDDKKINWQDGAIAYRKIMNEPLGAEKVPELVGYRVSMNFGSQAQNPFLMALDGVKKFYLNTDGLGQSILLKGYGSEGHDSGHLNYADIGTRIGGAKDMKTLLTRGKEYGATFGVHVNASETYPESKYFQEDRLLKNPDGTYKYGWNWIDQGININADYDLRNGRAQRFKDLYDALGGKENDLDFIYVDVWGNGQSGDNSSWPSRQLSKEINSLGWRLGSEWGYANEYDSTFQHWAADLTYGGYTLKGINSTITRFIKNHQKDAWIGNYPKYGGDADTPLLGGYSMKDFEGWQGRSDYKAYIDNLFAVNIPTKFIQHYKVTQWEDGKAVEMKDDKQQTYNWVPGMKTVLKDESGENTLTIERKSNDFANDKDGYRTRTMTLNGQQIFEGKPGDEKYLFPWSWDQNGKKLSKENEKLYHWNTNGGKTTWTVPTGWQGTVKVYELTELGKENMKNVKIENGKITLDAKKSTAYVIYKGPKSNKDVNWSEGMHLIDTGFNSNSLKDRKIKGDSQAVKITKSEGNNNMLTISNNKKKVNVTQKLTGLKPNTTYAAYVGIDNRSEAQASITITSNDKKYTNSTGKSIAKNYVRAYAHNTLGSEQAKADGQMTSTVDGTSYFQNMYVFFETGKKASDVTIDLSRDVGNGASYFDDIRIVESNAENQVSSNKFVQDFENVVQGIYPFVIGNIEGVEDNRTHLSELHAPYTQRGWNQKIVNDVIAGKWSLKTNGLTEGDALVYQTIPQNFTFKPGVTYKITFDYEAGSDGTYAVVTGNAPFEEKGVLTKEELKSTASSDKNAKAGTYSFTLTGDGSGQSWFGIYSTNKAANTNGVKGSQANFNGYKDIMLDNLVIEVVSNN
;
A
#
# COMPACT_ATOMS: atom_id res chain seq x y z
N MET A 1 39.60 -26.62 -7.03
CA MET A 1 40.67 -27.19 -7.90
C MET A 1 40.06 -28.03 -9.03
N LYS A 2 40.76 -28.15 -10.17
CA LYS A 2 40.62 -29.13 -11.28
C LYS A 2 39.20 -29.56 -11.75
N LYS A 3 38.87 -29.09 -12.97
CA LYS A 3 37.83 -29.56 -13.90
C LYS A 3 37.74 -31.09 -14.05
N SER A 4 36.54 -31.61 -14.39
CA SER A 4 36.24 -32.21 -15.72
C SER A 4 35.21 -33.36 -15.67
N LYS A 5 34.17 -33.29 -16.52
CA LYS A 5 33.87 -34.35 -17.52
C LYS A 5 32.83 -33.92 -18.56
N LYS A 6 33.12 -34.19 -19.83
CA LYS A 6 32.20 -34.11 -20.99
C LYS A 6 31.43 -35.42 -21.14
N LYS A 7 30.20 -35.37 -21.69
CA LYS A 7 29.65 -36.31 -22.69
C LYS A 7 28.28 -35.80 -23.20
N PHE A 8 27.66 -36.36 -24.24
CA PHE A 8 27.93 -36.30 -25.70
C PHE A 8 26.70 -36.91 -26.43
N ARG A 9 26.11 -36.18 -27.40
CA ARG A 9 25.46 -36.66 -28.66
C ARG A 9 24.05 -37.35 -28.73
N ARG A 10 23.30 -36.83 -29.74
CA ARG A 10 22.33 -37.46 -30.70
C ARG A 10 20.93 -37.82 -30.13
N THR A 11 19.80 -37.77 -30.87
CA THR A 11 19.55 -37.99 -32.32
C THR A 11 18.39 -37.17 -32.94
N ILE A 12 18.64 -36.69 -34.16
CA ILE A 12 17.84 -36.35 -35.37
C ILE A 12 16.36 -36.83 -35.51
N ALA A 13 15.48 -35.90 -35.96
CA ALA A 13 14.43 -36.03 -37.02
C ALA A 13 13.75 -34.65 -37.27
N THR A 14 12.75 -34.43 -38.15
CA THR A 14 12.71 -34.45 -39.66
C THR A 14 11.61 -33.46 -40.15
N LEU A 15 11.63 -32.97 -41.42
CA LEU A 15 10.67 -31.99 -41.99
C LEU A 15 9.43 -32.60 -42.71
N ILE A 16 8.30 -31.86 -42.69
CA ILE A 16 7.37 -31.49 -43.80
C ILE A 16 6.70 -30.15 -43.34
N SER A 17 6.72 -28.97 -43.98
CA SER A 17 6.59 -28.47 -45.37
C SER A 17 5.16 -28.08 -45.79
N SER A 18 4.86 -26.77 -45.88
CA SER A 18 3.85 -26.20 -46.81
C SER A 18 3.82 -24.65 -46.83
N CYS A 19 4.35 -24.02 -47.89
CA CYS A 19 3.87 -22.73 -48.41
C CYS A 19 4.50 -22.42 -49.79
N VAL A 20 3.66 -22.22 -50.81
CA VAL A 20 3.94 -21.85 -52.21
C VAL A 20 2.68 -21.06 -52.64
N VAL A 21 2.63 -20.03 -53.49
CA VAL A 21 3.28 -19.77 -54.80
C VAL A 21 3.37 -18.25 -55.05
N GLY A 22 4.39 -17.80 -55.82
CA GLY A 22 4.49 -16.40 -56.28
C GLY A 22 5.73 -16.09 -57.15
N SER A 23 5.93 -16.82 -58.26
CA SER A 23 7.03 -16.61 -59.23
C SER A 23 6.73 -15.41 -60.19
N THR A 24 7.62 -14.80 -60.99
CA THR A 24 8.72 -15.32 -61.85
C THR A 24 9.75 -14.24 -62.28
N CYS A 25 11.05 -14.62 -62.23
CA CYS A 25 12.09 -14.64 -63.28
C CYS A 25 12.36 -13.49 -64.28
N PHE A 26 13.66 -13.15 -64.46
CA PHE A 26 14.46 -13.36 -65.70
C PHE A 26 15.99 -13.31 -65.38
N THR A 27 16.86 -13.72 -66.31
CA THR A 27 18.23 -14.24 -66.04
C THR A 27 19.34 -13.75 -67.00
N ASN A 28 20.61 -13.85 -66.54
CA ASN A 28 21.88 -13.84 -67.32
C ASN A 28 22.30 -12.47 -67.97
N ASP A 29 23.59 -12.18 -68.24
CA ASP A 29 24.73 -13.07 -68.55
C ASP A 29 26.16 -12.52 -68.28
N SER A 30 27.13 -13.44 -68.25
CA SER A 30 28.59 -13.29 -68.56
C SER A 30 29.57 -12.49 -67.68
N LEU A 31 30.75 -13.11 -67.44
CA LEU A 31 31.98 -12.54 -66.86
C LEU A 31 32.98 -12.12 -67.96
N ILE A 32 33.87 -11.17 -67.66
CA ILE A 32 35.21 -11.08 -68.26
C ILE A 32 36.26 -10.92 -67.15
N GLN A 33 37.33 -11.73 -67.20
CA GLN A 33 38.52 -11.61 -66.35
C GLN A 33 39.44 -10.50 -66.87
N ALA A 34 40.08 -9.79 -65.94
CA ALA A 34 41.36 -9.12 -66.17
C ALA A 34 42.26 -9.36 -64.95
N GLU A 35 43.56 -9.57 -65.19
CA GLU A 35 44.48 -10.17 -64.22
C GLU A 35 44.94 -9.17 -63.16
N GLY A 36 45.03 -9.64 -61.91
CA GLY A 36 45.64 -8.89 -60.82
C GLY A 36 47.08 -9.36 -60.59
N THR A 37 48.04 -8.44 -60.64
CA THR A 37 49.39 -8.65 -60.08
C THR A 37 49.71 -7.54 -59.10
N ILE A 38 50.21 -7.93 -57.93
CA ILE A 38 50.50 -7.06 -56.78
C ILE A 38 51.95 -6.58 -56.90
N ASP A 39 52.22 -5.27 -56.76
CA ASP A 39 53.07 -4.82 -55.65
C ASP A 39 52.94 -3.32 -55.27
N THR A 40 53.18 -3.11 -53.99
CA THR A 40 53.31 -1.91 -53.16
C THR A 40 53.67 -0.57 -53.81
N LYS A 41 52.84 0.44 -53.50
CA LYS A 41 53.34 1.76 -53.05
C LYS A 41 52.58 2.22 -51.80
N GLN A 42 53.29 2.94 -50.95
CA GLN A 42 52.75 3.57 -49.73
C GLN A 42 51.57 4.49 -50.09
N ALA A 43 50.41 4.25 -49.50
CA ALA A 43 49.39 5.27 -49.34
C ALA A 43 49.55 5.83 -47.93
N GLU A 44 49.98 7.09 -47.84
CA GLU A 44 50.20 7.77 -46.58
C GLU A 44 48.90 7.90 -45.80
N ASN A 45 49.00 7.84 -44.46
CA ASN A 45 47.91 8.25 -43.57
C ASN A 45 47.62 9.74 -43.77
N GLN A 46 46.73 10.09 -44.70
CA GLN A 46 46.03 11.37 -44.64
C GLN A 46 45.07 11.33 -43.47
N ILE A 47 45.58 11.73 -42.30
CA ILE A 47 44.78 12.21 -41.20
C ILE A 47 44.08 13.49 -41.70
N ILE A 48 42.91 13.33 -42.31
CA ILE A 48 41.95 14.42 -42.44
C ILE A 48 41.68 14.88 -41.00
N PRO A 49 41.86 16.16 -40.64
CA PRO A 49 41.54 16.64 -39.31
C PRO A 49 40.04 16.41 -39.08
N GLN A 50 39.74 15.44 -38.23
CA GLN A 50 38.37 15.15 -37.82
C GLN A 50 37.85 16.43 -37.16
N SER A 51 36.77 17.00 -37.71
CA SER A 51 36.14 18.20 -37.16
C SER A 51 35.95 18.03 -35.65
N GLN A 52 36.32 19.05 -34.86
CA GLN A 52 36.20 18.97 -33.40
C GLN A 52 34.75 18.71 -32.95
N HIS A 53 33.79 19.09 -33.78
CA HIS A 53 32.36 18.86 -33.57
C HIS A 53 31.75 18.07 -34.74
N ALA A 54 30.68 17.33 -34.46
CA ALA A 54 29.86 16.63 -35.44
C ALA A 54 28.38 17.00 -35.24
N VAL A 55 27.55 16.79 -36.26
CA VAL A 55 26.08 16.93 -36.14
C VAL A 55 25.46 15.55 -36.23
N ILE A 56 24.60 15.22 -35.26
CA ILE A 56 23.68 14.10 -35.33
C ILE A 56 22.25 14.64 -35.54
N SER A 57 21.41 13.92 -36.28
CA SER A 57 20.15 14.44 -36.82
C SER A 57 19.01 13.43 -36.73
N SER A 58 17.83 13.91 -36.35
CA SER A 58 16.54 13.25 -36.59
C SER A 58 15.77 13.95 -37.71
N ASN A 59 14.50 13.55 -37.89
CA ASN A 59 13.52 14.30 -38.66
C ASN A 59 13.14 15.65 -38.03
N GLN A 60 13.18 15.78 -36.69
CA GLN A 60 12.70 16.98 -35.98
C GLN A 60 13.82 17.91 -35.48
N MET A 61 15.04 17.43 -35.25
CA MET A 61 16.15 18.31 -34.82
C MET A 61 17.53 17.85 -35.30
N ASN A 62 18.47 18.80 -35.32
CA ASN A 62 19.91 18.58 -35.39
C ASN A 62 20.51 18.83 -34.00
N VAL A 63 21.57 18.11 -33.65
CA VAL A 63 22.31 18.29 -32.40
C VAL A 63 23.80 18.36 -32.71
N LEU A 64 24.42 19.49 -32.35
CA LEU A 64 25.86 19.70 -32.47
C LEU A 64 26.56 19.11 -31.24
N VAL A 65 27.41 18.12 -31.45
CA VAL A 65 28.11 17.34 -30.41
C VAL A 65 29.62 17.43 -30.58
N ASP A 66 30.35 17.36 -29.48
CA ASP A 66 31.82 17.29 -29.47
C ASP A 66 32.30 15.87 -29.83
N VAL A 67 33.33 15.75 -30.66
CA VAL A 67 33.92 14.45 -31.06
C VAL A 67 34.95 13.96 -30.03
N ASN A 68 35.49 14.86 -29.20
CA ASN A 68 36.55 14.56 -28.24
C ASN A 68 36.02 14.23 -26.84
N PHE A 69 34.75 14.52 -26.56
CA PHE A 69 34.11 14.27 -25.26
C PHE A 69 32.59 14.13 -25.44
N PRO A 70 31.85 13.35 -24.63
CA PRO A 70 30.38 13.31 -24.66
C PRO A 70 29.73 14.62 -24.18
N ARG A 71 29.75 15.64 -25.04
CA ARG A 71 29.24 17.00 -24.79
C ARG A 71 28.33 17.44 -25.94
N VAL A 72 27.17 18.00 -25.59
CA VAL A 72 26.28 18.70 -26.53
C VAL A 72 26.59 20.19 -26.46
N ILE A 73 26.62 20.85 -27.61
CA ILE A 73 26.90 22.29 -27.72
C ILE A 73 25.60 23.05 -28.03
N GLN A 74 24.79 22.53 -28.96
CA GLN A 74 23.63 23.22 -29.51
C GLN A 74 22.61 22.22 -30.07
N TYR A 75 21.33 22.61 -30.03
CA TYR A 75 20.20 21.91 -30.65
C TYR A 75 19.48 22.86 -31.60
N ASP A 76 19.15 22.41 -32.81
CA ASP A 76 18.42 23.20 -33.81
C ASP A 76 17.20 22.43 -34.30
N LEU A 77 16.00 22.96 -34.04
CA LEU A 77 14.75 22.33 -34.47
C LEU A 77 14.51 22.54 -35.97
N LYS A 78 14.04 21.49 -36.66
CA LYS A 78 13.88 21.40 -38.12
C LYS A 78 12.42 21.41 -38.57
N SER A 79 11.49 21.12 -37.65
CA SER A 79 10.07 20.92 -37.96
C SER A 79 9.18 21.35 -36.80
N GLY A 80 7.87 21.46 -37.06
CA GLY A 80 6.90 21.93 -36.07
C GLY A 80 6.91 23.45 -35.92
N ASN A 81 6.18 23.94 -34.92
CA ASN A 81 6.10 25.37 -34.56
C ASN A 81 7.44 25.96 -34.05
N GLY A 82 8.39 25.12 -33.61
CA GLY A 82 9.75 25.52 -33.25
C GLY A 82 10.78 25.49 -34.38
N ALA A 83 10.40 25.24 -35.64
CA ALA A 83 11.36 25.10 -36.74
C ALA A 83 12.25 26.35 -36.93
N GLY A 84 13.56 26.15 -37.05
CA GLY A 84 14.55 27.22 -37.16
C GLY A 84 14.92 27.91 -35.84
N LYS A 85 14.46 27.39 -34.69
CA LYS A 85 14.84 27.85 -33.35
C LYS A 85 15.95 27.00 -32.76
N THR A 86 16.73 27.61 -31.85
CA THR A 86 17.96 27.04 -31.30
C THR A 86 17.92 27.00 -29.77
N PHE A 87 18.38 25.89 -29.19
CA PHE A 87 18.64 25.73 -27.75
C PHE A 87 20.11 25.40 -27.51
N TYR A 88 20.64 25.74 -26.33
CA TYR A 88 22.05 25.49 -26.00
C TYR A 88 22.25 24.25 -25.15
N GLY A 89 23.42 23.64 -25.27
CA GLY A 89 23.96 22.66 -24.32
C GLY A 89 25.10 23.29 -23.50
N GLN A 90 26.24 22.62 -23.44
CA GLN A 90 27.45 23.10 -22.78
C GLN A 90 28.41 23.72 -23.81
N THR A 91 28.44 25.05 -23.87
CA THR A 91 29.28 25.80 -24.81
C THR A 91 30.77 25.73 -24.47
N GLU A 92 31.11 25.63 -23.19
CA GLU A 92 32.51 25.51 -22.72
C GLU A 92 33.04 24.08 -22.90
N ALA A 93 34.35 23.92 -23.14
CA ALA A 93 34.94 22.59 -23.32
C ALA A 93 34.95 21.78 -22.01
N LEU A 94 34.64 20.49 -22.10
CA LEU A 94 34.76 19.52 -21.00
C LEU A 94 35.82 18.47 -21.36
N ASP A 95 36.68 18.13 -20.41
CA ASP A 95 37.74 17.12 -20.62
C ASP A 95 37.95 16.17 -19.43
N LYS A 96 37.01 16.11 -18.47
CA LYS A 96 37.11 15.32 -17.23
C LYS A 96 35.80 14.61 -16.89
N ILE A 97 35.94 13.43 -16.31
CA ILE A 97 34.88 12.65 -15.67
C ILE A 97 35.34 12.39 -14.24
N LEU A 98 34.47 12.56 -13.24
CA LEU A 98 34.78 12.08 -11.89
C LEU A 98 34.46 10.59 -11.83
N ILE A 99 35.45 9.79 -11.43
CA ILE A 99 35.28 8.40 -11.04
C ILE A 99 35.64 8.33 -9.56
N ASN A 100 34.71 7.89 -8.71
CA ASN A 100 34.92 7.85 -7.26
C ASN A 100 35.34 9.23 -6.68
N ASP A 101 34.69 10.30 -7.16
CA ASP A 101 34.99 11.72 -6.89
C ASP A 101 36.38 12.22 -7.35
N VAL A 102 37.18 11.40 -8.02
CA VAL A 102 38.49 11.79 -8.59
C VAL A 102 38.34 12.18 -10.05
N ALA A 103 38.83 13.38 -10.41
CA ALA A 103 38.75 13.91 -11.76
C ALA A 103 39.78 13.28 -12.70
N VAL A 104 39.32 12.40 -13.60
CA VAL A 104 40.17 11.71 -14.59
C VAL A 104 39.86 12.23 -15.99
N LYS A 105 40.92 12.50 -16.78
CA LYS A 105 40.81 12.86 -18.20
C LYS A 105 40.72 11.59 -19.06
N PRO A 106 39.57 11.30 -19.71
CA PRO A 106 39.44 10.11 -20.52
C PRO A 106 40.27 10.21 -21.81
N LYS A 107 40.87 9.09 -22.23
CA LYS A 107 41.32 8.92 -23.62
C LYS A 107 40.12 8.46 -24.44
N VAL A 108 39.58 9.36 -25.25
CA VAL A 108 38.35 9.16 -26.04
C VAL A 108 38.68 8.71 -27.46
N LYS A 109 37.88 7.78 -27.99
CA LYS A 109 37.70 7.53 -29.42
C LYS A 109 36.22 7.67 -29.74
N ALA A 110 35.87 8.39 -30.80
CA ALA A 110 34.48 8.58 -31.20
C ALA A 110 34.18 7.96 -32.57
N LYS A 111 32.97 7.43 -32.72
CA LYS A 111 32.41 6.95 -34.00
C LYS A 111 31.08 7.65 -34.24
N VAL A 112 31.00 8.43 -35.31
CA VAL A 112 29.83 9.20 -35.72
C VAL A 112 29.00 8.42 -36.74
N SER A 113 27.68 8.54 -36.64
CA SER A 113 26.64 8.10 -37.57
C SER A 113 25.58 9.20 -37.69
N SER A 114 24.61 9.06 -38.61
CA SER A 114 23.63 10.10 -38.93
C SER A 114 22.83 10.62 -37.73
N ASP A 115 22.48 9.75 -36.80
CA ASP A 115 21.54 9.96 -35.68
C ASP A 115 22.20 9.68 -34.31
N LYS A 116 23.48 9.32 -34.30
CA LYS A 116 24.19 8.81 -33.13
C LYS A 116 25.69 9.07 -33.18
N ILE A 117 26.27 9.36 -32.02
CA ILE A 117 27.72 9.29 -31.78
C ILE A 117 28.00 8.32 -30.63
N LEU A 118 29.01 7.46 -30.80
CA LEU A 118 29.50 6.49 -29.82
C LEU A 118 30.88 6.94 -29.33
N TYR A 119 31.11 6.90 -28.02
CA TYR A 119 32.37 7.25 -27.35
C TYR A 119 32.93 6.04 -26.61
N GLU A 120 34.11 5.59 -26.98
CA GLU A 120 34.93 4.65 -26.21
C GLU A 120 35.92 5.45 -25.35
N MET A 121 35.79 5.37 -24.03
CA MET A 121 36.54 6.19 -23.09
C MET A 121 37.39 5.30 -22.17
N THR A 122 38.71 5.45 -22.25
CA THR A 122 39.65 4.78 -21.34
C THR A 122 40.06 5.75 -20.23
N LEU A 123 39.79 5.40 -18.98
CA LEU A 123 40.09 6.21 -17.79
C LEU A 123 41.12 5.49 -16.93
N ILE A 124 42.31 6.09 -16.78
CA ILE A 124 43.42 5.55 -16.00
C ILE A 124 44.01 6.66 -15.13
N ASP A 125 44.02 6.43 -13.82
CA ASP A 125 44.80 7.20 -12.86
C ASP A 125 45.40 6.22 -11.85
N THR A 126 46.69 5.94 -11.99
CA THR A 126 47.40 4.99 -11.13
C THR A 126 47.57 5.49 -9.70
N ASN A 127 47.56 6.81 -9.46
CA ASN A 127 47.77 7.39 -8.13
C ASN A 127 46.52 7.22 -7.26
N ASN A 128 45.34 7.29 -7.88
CA ASN A 128 44.05 7.09 -7.24
C ASN A 128 43.45 5.69 -7.49
N ASN A 129 44.27 4.76 -8.00
CA ASN A 129 43.92 3.38 -8.31
C ASN A 129 42.73 3.21 -9.31
N ILE A 130 42.51 4.14 -10.24
CA ILE A 130 41.42 4.07 -11.21
C ILE A 130 41.88 3.39 -12.50
N SER A 131 41.14 2.36 -12.91
CA SER A 131 41.29 1.70 -14.22
C SER A 131 39.92 1.25 -14.71
N ALA A 132 39.35 2.01 -15.65
CA ALA A 132 38.02 1.77 -16.19
C ALA A 132 37.97 2.01 -17.71
N PHE A 133 37.12 1.25 -18.39
CA PHE A 133 36.72 1.48 -19.77
C PHE A 133 35.21 1.68 -19.83
N ILE A 134 34.78 2.86 -20.28
CA ILE A 134 33.38 3.25 -20.39
C ILE A 134 33.03 3.39 -21.87
N THR A 135 31.94 2.76 -22.30
CA THR A 135 31.30 3.05 -23.58
C THR A 135 30.05 3.89 -23.32
N ALA A 136 29.98 5.05 -23.95
CA ALA A 136 28.83 5.94 -23.89
C ALA A 136 28.33 6.29 -25.29
N GLU A 137 27.07 6.69 -25.41
CA GLU A 137 26.47 7.13 -26.65
C GLU A 137 25.56 8.33 -26.45
N MET A 138 25.46 9.16 -27.48
CA MET A 138 24.41 10.16 -27.65
C MET A 138 23.60 9.80 -28.90
N VAL A 139 22.29 9.68 -28.76
CA VAL A 139 21.35 9.27 -29.83
C VAL A 139 20.21 10.28 -29.92
N VAL A 140 19.91 10.76 -31.13
CA VAL A 140 18.79 11.69 -31.36
C VAL A 140 17.61 11.01 -32.06
N LYS A 141 16.41 11.14 -31.49
CA LYS A 141 15.16 10.56 -31.99
C LYS A 141 14.05 11.60 -31.81
N GLU A 142 13.29 11.92 -32.85
CA GLU A 142 12.35 13.05 -32.82
C GLU A 142 13.01 14.31 -32.20
N ASN A 143 12.39 14.91 -31.19
CA ASN A 143 12.85 16.05 -30.41
C ASN A 143 13.57 15.64 -29.10
N ILE A 144 14.06 14.41 -29.02
CA ILE A 144 14.71 13.81 -27.84
C ILE A 144 16.18 13.49 -28.15
N LEU A 145 17.06 13.81 -27.19
CA LEU A 145 18.42 13.30 -27.13
C LEU A 145 18.57 12.35 -25.93
N GLU A 146 19.09 11.15 -26.16
CA GLU A 146 19.42 10.19 -25.12
C GLU A 146 20.95 10.10 -24.96
N PHE A 147 21.46 10.38 -23.74
CA PHE A 147 22.83 10.09 -23.33
C PHE A 147 22.83 8.83 -22.46
N ASN A 148 23.49 7.77 -22.93
CA ASN A 148 23.54 6.48 -22.23
C ASN A 148 24.98 6.01 -22.07
N ILE A 149 25.36 5.57 -20.87
CA ILE A 149 26.50 4.68 -20.69
C ILE A 149 26.01 3.27 -20.97
N THR A 150 26.51 2.63 -22.03
CA THR A 150 26.05 1.30 -22.47
C THR A 150 26.99 0.17 -22.08
N LYS A 151 28.16 0.49 -21.52
CA LYS A 151 29.09 -0.49 -20.97
C LYS A 151 30.05 0.15 -19.98
N ILE A 152 30.28 -0.51 -18.86
CA ILE A 152 31.36 -0.22 -17.92
C ILE A 152 32.20 -1.50 -17.78
N VAL A 153 33.52 -1.37 -17.87
CA VAL A 153 34.48 -2.42 -17.50
C VAL A 153 35.41 -1.82 -16.46
N ASP A 154 35.24 -2.22 -15.21
CA ASP A 154 36.01 -1.76 -14.07
C ASP A 154 37.04 -2.82 -13.66
N ASN A 155 38.33 -2.46 -13.73
CA ASN A 155 39.40 -3.34 -13.23
C ASN A 155 39.69 -3.07 -11.75
N ASN A 156 39.44 -1.83 -11.30
CA ASN A 156 39.61 -1.37 -9.93
C ASN A 156 38.33 -0.59 -9.49
N ILE A 157 37.28 -1.31 -9.10
CA ILE A 157 35.94 -0.86 -8.66
C ILE A 157 35.54 0.60 -8.98
N VAL A 158 34.65 0.76 -9.96
CA VAL A 158 33.92 2.02 -10.19
C VAL A 158 32.72 2.08 -9.27
N LYS A 159 32.71 3.03 -8.33
CA LYS A 159 31.61 3.26 -7.39
C LYS A 159 30.65 4.32 -7.88
N THR A 160 31.18 5.49 -8.27
CA THR A 160 30.40 6.63 -8.76
C THR A 160 30.96 7.16 -10.08
N ILE A 161 30.07 7.71 -10.91
CA ILE A 161 30.39 8.35 -12.18
C ILE A 161 29.69 9.71 -12.22
N GLU A 162 30.43 10.78 -12.51
CA GLU A 162 29.91 12.13 -12.67
C GLU A 162 30.58 12.82 -13.87
N ILE A 163 29.82 13.62 -14.62
CA ILE A 163 30.37 14.58 -15.59
C ILE A 163 30.09 15.98 -15.02
N PRO A 164 31.06 16.64 -14.37
CA PRO A 164 30.85 17.94 -13.76
C PRO A 164 30.45 18.97 -14.81
N ASN A 165 29.40 19.74 -14.52
CA ASN A 165 28.87 20.76 -15.43
C ASN A 165 28.56 20.21 -16.83
N HIS A 166 28.05 18.97 -16.92
CA HIS A 166 27.68 18.33 -18.18
C HIS A 166 26.77 19.20 -19.04
N ASN A 167 25.87 19.93 -18.36
CA ASN A 167 25.00 20.98 -18.89
C ASN A 167 24.40 20.59 -20.25
N LEU A 168 23.78 19.39 -20.29
CA LEU A 168 23.22 18.81 -21.51
C LEU A 168 22.19 19.75 -22.16
N ILE A 169 21.52 20.57 -21.35
CA ILE A 169 20.78 21.76 -21.80
C ILE A 169 21.19 22.97 -20.96
N SER A 170 21.19 24.16 -21.57
CA SER A 170 21.37 25.43 -20.89
C SER A 170 20.59 26.57 -21.55
N VAL A 171 20.38 27.64 -20.78
CA VAL A 171 19.94 28.95 -21.27
C VAL A 171 20.86 30.04 -20.74
N ASN A 172 20.86 31.20 -21.38
CA ASN A 172 21.67 32.34 -20.95
C ASN A 172 20.94 33.69 -21.13
N ASN A 173 21.43 34.72 -20.45
CA ASN A 173 20.82 36.04 -20.37
C ASN A 173 20.82 36.88 -21.66
N SER A 174 21.18 36.31 -22.81
CA SER A 174 20.89 36.91 -24.13
C SER A 174 19.67 36.31 -24.83
N GLN A 175 19.14 35.19 -24.33
CA GLN A 175 17.84 34.66 -24.75
C GLN A 175 16.75 35.41 -23.99
N LYS A 176 15.69 35.82 -24.70
CA LYS A 176 14.60 36.57 -24.10
C LYS A 176 13.73 35.65 -23.24
N ASP A 177 13.23 36.21 -22.14
CA ASP A 177 12.40 35.54 -21.13
C ASP A 177 13.00 34.23 -20.59
N ALA A 178 14.34 34.13 -20.58
CA ALA A 178 15.06 32.95 -20.13
C ALA A 178 14.83 32.66 -18.64
N VAL A 179 14.42 31.44 -18.31
CA VAL A 179 13.99 31.04 -16.96
C VAL A 179 14.28 29.56 -16.67
N LEU A 180 14.60 29.28 -15.41
CA LEU A 180 14.59 27.94 -14.81
C LEU A 180 13.35 27.81 -13.92
N ASP A 181 12.56 26.76 -14.14
CA ASP A 181 11.54 26.27 -13.21
C ASP A 181 11.96 24.89 -12.71
N GLY A 182 12.13 24.71 -11.40
CA GLY A 182 12.63 23.47 -10.81
C GLY A 182 11.91 23.09 -9.52
N VAL A 183 11.90 21.80 -9.22
CA VAL A 183 11.16 21.24 -8.08
C VAL A 183 12.08 20.61 -7.04
N GLN A 184 11.84 20.92 -5.77
CA GLN A 184 12.38 20.22 -4.60
C GLN A 184 11.25 19.56 -3.82
N MET A 185 11.51 18.45 -3.11
CA MET A 185 10.47 17.75 -2.36
C MET A 185 9.87 18.63 -1.25
N SER A 186 8.55 18.76 -1.24
CA SER A 186 7.79 19.31 -0.11
C SER A 186 6.57 18.44 0.19
N THR A 187 6.39 18.10 1.47
CA THR A 187 5.19 17.45 2.02
C THR A 187 4.35 18.39 2.87
N ASN A 188 4.70 19.68 2.89
CA ASN A 188 4.05 20.71 3.67
C ASN A 188 2.99 21.43 2.83
N THR A 189 1.72 21.36 3.20
CA THR A 189 0.61 21.94 2.41
C THR A 189 0.73 23.44 2.18
N ARG A 190 1.51 24.14 3.02
CA ARG A 190 1.68 25.60 3.02
C ARG A 190 2.94 26.07 2.28
N ILE A 191 3.82 25.15 1.88
CA ILE A 191 5.08 25.45 1.19
C ILE A 191 5.12 24.63 -0.10
N ASN A 192 4.93 25.29 -1.24
CA ASN A 192 5.11 24.66 -2.55
C ASN A 192 6.61 24.39 -2.77
N GLY A 193 6.95 23.19 -3.25
CA GLY A 193 8.32 22.78 -3.62
C GLY A 193 8.81 23.31 -4.97
N ASP A 194 7.94 23.95 -5.75
CA ASP A 194 8.28 24.58 -7.03
C ASP A 194 9.04 25.91 -6.83
N ARG A 195 10.05 26.13 -7.66
CA ARG A 195 10.95 27.29 -7.58
C ARG A 195 11.30 27.81 -8.98
N GLN A 196 11.09 29.12 -9.17
CA GLN A 196 11.45 29.82 -10.42
C GLN A 196 12.68 30.71 -10.23
N VAL A 197 13.58 30.72 -11.22
CA VAL A 197 14.79 31.57 -11.27
C VAL A 197 14.92 32.18 -12.66
N LYS A 198 14.92 33.52 -12.74
CA LYS A 198 15.14 34.24 -14.00
C LYS A 198 16.61 34.24 -14.38
N VAL A 199 16.89 34.05 -15.67
CA VAL A 199 18.24 34.05 -16.24
C VAL A 199 18.44 35.34 -17.03
N ASP A 200 18.55 36.45 -16.30
CA ASP A 200 18.72 37.80 -16.84
C ASP A 200 20.06 38.44 -16.43
N GLU A 201 20.24 39.73 -16.67
CA GLU A 201 21.42 40.47 -16.22
C GLU A 201 21.53 40.60 -14.69
N ASN A 202 20.45 40.38 -13.94
CA ASN A 202 20.40 40.47 -12.48
C ASN A 202 20.75 39.15 -11.79
N LEU A 203 20.71 38.00 -12.49
CA LEU A 203 21.03 36.67 -11.94
C LEU A 203 22.33 36.67 -11.12
N ILE A 204 22.24 36.31 -9.84
CA ILE A 204 23.40 36.17 -8.95
C ILE A 204 23.86 34.72 -9.03
N THR A 205 24.87 34.44 -9.87
CA THR A 205 25.24 33.05 -10.20
C THR A 205 25.67 32.24 -8.98
N LYS A 206 26.26 32.86 -7.95
CA LYS A 206 26.65 32.19 -6.69
C LYS A 206 25.45 31.67 -5.89
N ASP A 207 24.32 32.35 -5.97
CA ASP A 207 23.11 31.95 -5.25
C ASP A 207 22.44 30.74 -5.92
N GLU A 208 22.83 30.43 -7.17
CA GLU A 208 22.28 29.42 -8.07
C GLU A 208 23.33 28.39 -8.56
N GLU A 209 24.52 28.39 -7.95
CA GLU A 209 25.58 27.41 -8.18
C GLU A 209 25.21 26.09 -7.46
N GLN A 210 25.40 24.96 -8.15
CA GLN A 210 25.16 23.60 -7.65
C GLN A 210 23.81 23.41 -6.90
N LYS A 211 22.68 23.67 -7.57
CA LYS A 211 21.33 23.46 -7.01
C LYS A 211 20.70 22.15 -7.47
N GLY A 212 20.23 21.36 -6.52
CA GLY A 212 19.61 20.07 -6.79
C GLY A 212 18.09 20.14 -6.90
N TYR A 213 17.53 19.38 -7.83
CA TYR A 213 16.11 19.33 -8.18
C TYR A 213 15.65 17.91 -8.55
N MET A 214 14.40 17.56 -8.25
CA MET A 214 13.76 16.31 -8.72
C MET A 214 13.40 16.37 -10.20
N TYR A 215 12.96 17.55 -10.65
CA TYR A 215 12.52 17.91 -11.99
C TYR A 215 12.97 19.34 -12.27
N ALA A 216 13.41 19.63 -13.49
CA ALA A 216 13.83 20.98 -13.88
C ALA A 216 13.55 21.24 -15.37
N PHE A 217 13.19 22.49 -15.66
CA PHE A 217 12.76 22.98 -16.96
C PHE A 217 13.50 24.29 -17.25
N LEU A 218 14.05 24.42 -18.45
CA LEU A 218 14.59 25.68 -18.94
C LEU A 218 13.72 26.18 -20.07
N SER A 219 13.24 27.41 -19.99
CA SER A 219 12.41 28.04 -21.02
C SER A 219 12.98 29.37 -21.48
N THR A 220 12.52 29.81 -22.65
CA THR A 220 12.75 31.09 -23.31
C THR A 220 11.44 31.51 -23.99
N ASP A 221 11.38 32.67 -24.64
CA ASP A 221 10.19 33.03 -25.43
C ASP A 221 9.99 32.22 -26.73
N GLU A 222 10.95 31.36 -27.11
CA GLU A 222 10.89 30.55 -28.34
C GLU A 222 10.79 29.04 -28.08
N LEU A 223 11.48 28.54 -27.05
CA LEU A 223 11.63 27.10 -26.75
C LEU A 223 11.64 26.79 -25.25
N SER A 224 11.19 25.59 -24.90
CA SER A 224 11.21 24.98 -23.57
C SER A 224 11.89 23.60 -23.63
N ALA A 225 12.68 23.27 -22.61
CA ALA A 225 13.45 22.03 -22.55
C ALA A 225 13.49 21.44 -21.14
N SER A 226 13.64 20.13 -21.04
CA SER A 226 13.80 19.43 -19.75
C SER A 226 14.76 18.25 -19.85
N ILE A 227 15.31 17.86 -18.70
CA ILE A 227 16.22 16.73 -18.53
C ILE A 227 15.64 15.70 -17.55
N TRP A 228 15.68 14.43 -17.93
CA TRP A 228 15.47 13.28 -17.06
C TRP A 228 16.81 12.57 -16.81
N SER A 229 16.92 11.90 -15.65
CA SER A 229 18.02 10.99 -15.33
C SER A 229 17.52 9.81 -14.50
N ASN A 230 18.16 8.65 -14.67
CA ASN A 230 17.98 7.49 -13.80
C ASN A 230 18.92 7.45 -12.59
N THR A 231 19.65 8.53 -12.31
CA THR A 231 20.47 8.59 -11.10
C THR A 231 19.66 8.34 -9.83
N GLU A 232 20.20 7.49 -8.98
CA GLU A 232 19.63 7.10 -7.70
C GLU A 232 20.14 7.98 -6.55
N ASN A 233 20.94 9.01 -6.87
CA ASN A 233 21.52 9.93 -5.90
C ASN A 233 20.80 11.28 -5.88
N SER A 234 21.07 12.03 -4.81
CA SER A 234 20.49 13.34 -4.53
C SER A 234 21.63 14.32 -4.24
N LEU A 235 21.68 15.48 -4.91
CA LEU A 235 22.78 16.44 -4.74
C LEU A 235 22.94 16.88 -3.28
N VAL A 236 21.83 17.16 -2.58
CA VAL A 236 21.85 17.49 -1.15
C VAL A 236 22.42 16.36 -0.27
N LYS A 237 22.37 15.09 -0.68
CA LYS A 237 23.06 13.99 0.02
C LYS A 237 24.59 14.11 -0.07
N LYS A 238 25.13 14.64 -1.18
CA LYS A 238 26.56 14.93 -1.36
C LYS A 238 27.00 16.19 -0.59
N LEU A 239 26.17 17.24 -0.59
CA LEU A 239 26.52 18.55 -0.03
C LEU A 239 26.17 18.72 1.46
N ALA A 240 25.12 18.06 1.94
CA ALA A 240 24.59 18.19 3.31
C ALA A 240 23.94 16.87 3.80
N PRO A 241 24.72 15.78 3.96
CA PRO A 241 24.23 14.40 4.13
C PRO A 241 23.28 14.17 5.33
N ASP A 242 23.39 14.99 6.37
CA ASP A 242 22.58 14.86 7.60
C ASP A 242 21.27 15.66 7.57
N SER A 243 21.08 16.51 6.56
CA SER A 243 19.90 17.36 6.42
C SER A 243 18.60 16.55 6.22
N TYR A 244 17.45 17.16 6.51
CA TYR A 244 16.16 16.54 6.24
C TYR A 244 16.00 16.19 4.75
N ALA A 245 16.35 17.12 3.86
CA ALA A 245 16.30 16.92 2.41
C ALA A 245 17.24 15.81 1.92
N ALA A 246 18.39 15.56 2.56
CA ALA A 246 19.24 14.40 2.23
C ALA A 246 18.59 13.04 2.55
N LYS A 247 17.50 13.02 3.33
CA LYS A 247 16.71 11.81 3.63
C LYS A 247 15.44 11.73 2.78
N THR A 248 14.84 12.87 2.45
CA THR A 248 13.49 12.96 1.88
C THR A 248 13.41 13.47 0.43
N ASP A 249 14.45 14.10 -0.10
CA ASP A 249 14.46 14.74 -1.42
C ASP A 249 15.31 13.96 -2.45
N ALA A 250 14.78 13.82 -3.65
CA ALA A 250 15.33 12.99 -4.74
C ALA A 250 15.94 13.88 -5.83
N GLN A 251 16.97 14.66 -5.48
CA GLN A 251 17.58 15.69 -6.33
C GLN A 251 18.46 15.12 -7.45
N ARG A 252 17.81 14.49 -8.44
CA ARG A 252 18.40 13.82 -9.61
C ARG A 252 19.03 14.76 -10.62
N ILE A 253 18.57 16.00 -10.67
CA ILE A 253 19.05 17.02 -11.60
C ILE A 253 19.86 18.05 -10.82
N THR A 254 21.05 18.37 -11.32
CA THR A 254 21.89 19.45 -10.81
C THR A 254 21.85 20.62 -11.79
N ALA A 255 21.30 21.75 -11.36
CA ALA A 255 21.41 23.03 -12.05
C ALA A 255 22.69 23.75 -11.60
N ASN A 256 23.38 24.39 -12.54
CA ASN A 256 24.58 25.15 -12.23
C ASN A 256 24.60 26.50 -12.96
N ALA A 257 24.52 27.60 -12.21
CA ALA A 257 24.64 28.95 -12.73
C ALA A 257 26.10 29.41 -12.81
N THR A 258 26.52 29.93 -13.97
CA THR A 258 27.89 30.44 -14.18
C THR A 258 27.88 31.68 -15.08
N THR A 259 29.05 32.33 -15.22
CA THR A 259 29.31 33.25 -16.32
C THR A 259 30.22 32.55 -17.32
N ASN A 260 29.80 32.42 -18.57
CA ASN A 260 30.57 31.72 -19.60
C ASN A 260 31.72 32.59 -20.18
N SER A 261 32.54 32.02 -21.05
CA SER A 261 33.69 32.72 -21.67
C SER A 261 33.30 33.96 -22.48
N ALA A 262 32.06 34.02 -22.98
CA ALA A 262 31.47 35.17 -23.67
C ALA A 262 30.86 36.23 -22.73
N GLY A 263 31.04 36.10 -21.42
CA GLY A 263 30.52 37.03 -20.41
C GLY A 263 29.00 36.93 -20.18
N LYS A 264 28.34 35.89 -20.68
CA LYS A 264 26.90 35.67 -20.48
C LYS A 264 26.65 34.87 -19.21
N LYS A 265 25.66 35.31 -18.44
CA LYS A 265 25.15 34.56 -17.29
C LYS A 265 24.29 33.41 -17.80
N THR A 266 24.60 32.19 -17.40
CA THR A 266 23.95 30.98 -17.90
C THR A 266 23.55 30.07 -16.75
N ILE A 267 22.46 29.33 -16.92
CA ILE A 267 22.11 28.16 -16.11
C ILE A 267 22.08 26.94 -17.03
N GLY A 268 22.86 25.91 -16.68
CA GLY A 268 22.83 24.60 -17.34
C GLY A 268 22.32 23.51 -16.40
N LEU A 269 21.69 22.46 -16.97
CA LEU A 269 21.18 21.30 -16.23
C LEU A 269 21.99 20.04 -16.57
N SER A 270 22.43 19.34 -15.53
CA SER A 270 23.18 18.09 -15.58
C SER A 270 22.42 17.00 -14.81
N SER A 271 22.70 15.73 -15.10
CA SER A 271 22.41 14.68 -14.12
C SER A 271 23.28 14.88 -12.88
N THR A 272 22.73 14.60 -11.71
CA THR A 272 23.52 14.29 -10.50
C THR A 272 24.31 12.99 -10.74
N PHE A 273 25.45 12.81 -10.04
CA PHE A 273 26.31 11.63 -10.16
C PHE A 273 25.55 10.31 -10.03
N TRP A 274 25.93 9.29 -10.79
CA TRP A 274 25.37 7.94 -10.71
C TRP A 274 26.18 7.04 -9.79
N THR A 275 25.54 6.05 -9.18
CA THR A 275 26.19 4.92 -8.49
C THR A 275 26.22 3.72 -9.44
N TYR A 276 27.37 3.05 -9.55
CA TYR A 276 27.52 1.78 -10.28
C TYR A 276 27.78 0.59 -9.35
N GLN A 277 28.56 0.78 -8.28
CA GLN A 277 28.75 -0.25 -7.25
C GLN A 277 29.13 0.40 -5.91
N LYS A 278 28.23 0.38 -4.92
CA LYS A 278 28.44 1.09 -3.64
C LYS A 278 29.71 0.63 -2.89
N SER A 279 29.97 -0.68 -2.84
CA SER A 279 31.24 -1.29 -2.41
C SER A 279 31.37 -2.69 -3.02
N GLU A 280 32.52 -3.34 -2.87
CA GLU A 280 32.77 -4.71 -3.38
C GLU A 280 31.76 -5.76 -2.88
N GLU A 281 31.16 -5.53 -1.71
CA GLU A 281 30.11 -6.37 -1.12
C GLU A 281 28.70 -6.10 -1.66
N HIS A 282 28.51 -5.04 -2.43
CA HIS A 282 27.24 -4.71 -3.08
C HIS A 282 27.26 -5.20 -4.53
N ARG A 283 26.09 -5.59 -5.05
CA ARG A 283 25.92 -5.91 -6.47
C ARG A 283 26.28 -4.71 -7.35
N LYS A 284 26.63 -4.99 -8.62
CA LYS A 284 26.82 -3.96 -9.65
C LYS A 284 25.48 -3.58 -10.26
N GLU A 285 25.33 -2.32 -10.60
CA GLU A 285 24.20 -1.77 -11.36
C GLU A 285 24.42 -2.02 -12.86
N ASP A 286 24.55 -3.30 -13.26
CA ASP A 286 24.86 -3.73 -14.62
C ASP A 286 23.63 -4.11 -15.47
N GLY A 287 22.43 -3.98 -14.88
CA GLY A 287 21.15 -4.32 -15.49
C GLY A 287 20.60 -5.68 -15.04
N THR A 288 21.20 -6.27 -14.00
CA THR A 288 20.78 -7.57 -13.46
C THR A 288 20.65 -7.59 -11.93
N LEU A 289 19.65 -8.33 -11.46
CA LEU A 289 19.46 -8.68 -10.05
C LEU A 289 19.52 -10.20 -9.92
N GLU A 290 20.65 -10.72 -9.46
CA GLU A 290 20.84 -12.13 -9.13
C GLU A 290 20.39 -12.40 -7.68
N LEU A 291 19.58 -13.45 -7.49
CA LEU A 291 19.06 -13.90 -6.20
C LEU A 291 19.88 -15.09 -5.65
N GLU A 292 19.73 -15.40 -4.36
CA GLU A 292 20.45 -16.51 -3.70
C GLU A 292 20.11 -17.88 -4.29
N ASP A 293 18.91 -18.04 -4.87
CA ASP A 293 18.51 -19.25 -5.59
C ASP A 293 19.06 -19.35 -7.03
N GLY A 294 19.83 -18.35 -7.49
CA GLY A 294 20.41 -18.27 -8.84
C GLY A 294 19.45 -17.71 -9.91
N THR A 295 18.26 -17.23 -9.52
CA THR A 295 17.38 -16.47 -10.43
C THR A 295 18.04 -15.14 -10.80
N VAL A 296 18.13 -14.84 -12.10
CA VAL A 296 18.62 -13.54 -12.60
C VAL A 296 17.47 -12.78 -13.22
N ASN A 297 17.00 -11.74 -12.53
CA ASN A 297 16.01 -10.80 -13.04
C ASN A 297 16.70 -9.66 -13.81
N LYS A 298 16.03 -9.13 -14.85
CA LYS A 298 16.47 -7.93 -15.54
C LYS A 298 15.90 -6.68 -14.87
N VAL A 299 16.70 -5.64 -14.80
CA VAL A 299 16.38 -4.34 -14.18
C VAL A 299 17.08 -3.23 -15.00
N ASP A 300 16.52 -2.02 -15.02
CA ASP A 300 17.10 -0.90 -15.77
C ASP A 300 18.04 -0.08 -14.88
N GLU A 301 19.35 -0.10 -15.18
CA GLU A 301 20.37 0.33 -14.18
C GLU A 301 21.55 1.13 -14.71
N LEU A 302 22.02 0.90 -15.93
CA LEU A 302 23.18 1.62 -16.44
C LEU A 302 22.90 3.14 -16.57
N PRO A 303 23.88 4.02 -16.30
CA PRO A 303 23.68 5.47 -16.29
C PRO A 303 23.05 6.01 -17.58
N SER A 304 21.91 6.69 -17.44
CA SER A 304 21.17 7.30 -18.54
C SER A 304 20.64 8.69 -18.14
N ALA A 305 20.75 9.63 -19.08
CA ALA A 305 20.06 10.91 -19.04
C ALA A 305 19.41 11.18 -20.39
N LYS A 306 18.26 11.87 -20.38
CA LYS A 306 17.52 12.22 -21.60
C LYS A 306 17.16 13.68 -21.57
N VAL A 307 17.21 14.32 -22.73
CA VAL A 307 16.77 15.71 -22.96
C VAL A 307 15.62 15.67 -23.94
N VAL A 308 14.61 16.51 -23.71
CA VAL A 308 13.56 16.81 -24.68
C VAL A 308 13.41 18.31 -24.85
N ILE A 309 13.17 18.76 -26.09
CA ILE A 309 13.03 20.18 -26.44
C ILE A 309 11.73 20.37 -27.22
N THR A 310 10.98 21.42 -26.92
CA THR A 310 9.71 21.73 -27.57
C THR A 310 9.54 23.24 -27.73
N ALA A 311 8.68 23.64 -28.67
CA ALA A 311 8.00 24.93 -28.60
C ALA A 311 6.62 24.71 -27.92
N ASP A 312 5.62 25.52 -28.26
CA ASP A 312 4.26 25.43 -27.70
C ASP A 312 3.70 24.00 -27.88
N ALA A 313 3.32 23.37 -26.77
CA ALA A 313 2.82 22.00 -26.71
C ALA A 313 1.40 21.91 -26.13
N ASN A 314 0.76 23.04 -25.80
CA ASN A 314 -0.61 23.09 -25.28
C ASN A 314 -1.58 23.98 -26.08
N ASP A 315 -1.08 24.66 -27.12
CA ASP A 315 -1.75 25.64 -27.98
C ASP A 315 -2.15 26.97 -27.29
N ASP A 316 -1.53 27.31 -26.14
CA ASP A 316 -1.83 28.54 -25.38
C ASP A 316 -1.06 29.79 -25.87
N LYS A 317 -0.14 29.62 -26.83
CA LYS A 317 0.70 30.65 -27.48
C LYS A 317 1.74 31.31 -26.57
N LYS A 318 2.09 30.66 -25.47
CA LYS A 318 3.24 31.00 -24.62
C LYS A 318 4.21 29.83 -24.64
N ILE A 319 5.44 30.09 -24.23
CA ILE A 319 6.46 29.06 -24.03
C ILE A 319 6.91 29.13 -22.58
N ASN A 320 6.77 28.03 -21.85
CA ASN A 320 7.14 27.96 -20.45
C ASN A 320 7.40 26.50 -20.00
N TRP A 321 7.54 26.27 -18.69
CA TRP A 321 7.78 24.93 -18.16
C TRP A 321 6.66 23.93 -18.46
N GLN A 322 5.42 24.37 -18.69
CA GLN A 322 4.28 23.48 -18.97
C GLN A 322 4.47 22.74 -20.30
N ASP A 323 5.01 23.41 -21.33
CA ASP A 323 5.35 22.79 -22.60
C ASP A 323 6.42 21.71 -22.41
N GLY A 324 7.50 22.10 -21.72
CA GLY A 324 8.58 21.22 -21.33
C GLY A 324 8.07 20.02 -20.51
N ALA A 325 7.09 20.22 -19.62
CA ALA A 325 6.47 19.19 -18.79
C ALA A 325 5.54 18.24 -19.57
N ILE A 326 4.85 18.72 -20.60
CA ILE A 326 4.11 17.87 -21.55
C ILE A 326 5.09 17.00 -22.33
N ALA A 327 6.15 17.61 -22.88
CA ALA A 327 7.18 16.90 -23.63
C ALA A 327 7.99 15.91 -22.77
N TYR A 328 8.24 16.27 -21.49
CA TYR A 328 8.98 15.46 -20.51
C TYR A 328 8.34 14.09 -20.26
N ARG A 329 7.01 13.96 -20.40
CA ARG A 329 6.32 12.67 -20.31
C ARG A 329 6.81 11.64 -21.34
N LYS A 330 7.42 12.06 -22.46
CA LYS A 330 8.04 11.15 -23.44
C LYS A 330 9.36 10.52 -22.96
N ILE A 331 10.05 11.14 -22.00
CA ILE A 331 11.41 10.75 -21.58
C ILE A 331 11.52 10.30 -20.13
N MET A 332 10.53 10.60 -19.30
CA MET A 332 10.56 10.29 -17.87
C MET A 332 10.38 8.79 -17.57
N ASN A 333 10.73 8.40 -16.36
CA ASN A 333 10.42 7.07 -15.84
C ASN A 333 8.92 6.93 -15.55
N GLU A 334 8.41 5.74 -15.83
CA GLU A 334 7.06 5.31 -15.48
C GLU A 334 7.12 4.31 -14.31
N PRO A 335 6.44 4.59 -13.18
CA PRO A 335 6.30 3.63 -12.09
C PRO A 335 5.56 2.38 -12.56
N LEU A 336 6.00 1.19 -12.16
CA LEU A 336 5.32 -0.06 -12.51
C LEU A 336 3.88 -0.06 -11.97
N GLY A 337 2.89 -0.24 -12.86
CA GLY A 337 1.48 -0.24 -12.50
C GLY A 337 0.85 1.16 -12.38
N ALA A 338 1.55 2.23 -12.75
CA ALA A 338 1.00 3.59 -12.78
C ALA A 338 -0.26 3.72 -13.66
N GLU A 339 -0.34 2.94 -14.74
CA GLU A 339 -1.48 2.90 -15.67
C GLU A 339 -2.78 2.39 -15.02
N LYS A 340 -2.68 1.66 -13.91
CA LYS A 340 -3.85 1.14 -13.17
C LYS A 340 -4.46 2.19 -12.25
N VAL A 341 -3.69 3.20 -11.82
CA VAL A 341 -4.08 4.12 -10.73
C VAL A 341 -5.43 4.83 -10.94
N PRO A 342 -5.84 5.25 -12.15
CA PRO A 342 -7.19 5.81 -12.37
C PRO A 342 -8.33 4.85 -11.97
N GLU A 343 -8.11 3.54 -12.05
CA GLU A 343 -9.10 2.48 -11.78
C GLU A 343 -9.13 2.04 -10.31
N LEU A 344 -8.13 2.40 -9.51
CA LEU A 344 -8.01 1.98 -8.11
C LEU A 344 -8.92 2.85 -7.22
N VAL A 345 -10.23 2.87 -7.52
CA VAL A 345 -11.20 3.75 -6.88
C VAL A 345 -11.44 3.35 -5.43
N GLY A 346 -11.53 2.05 -5.15
CA GLY A 346 -11.76 1.50 -3.82
C GLY A 346 -10.49 1.05 -3.09
N TYR A 347 -9.60 1.98 -2.71
CA TYR A 347 -8.59 1.66 -1.67
C TYR A 347 -9.26 1.54 -0.30
N ARG A 348 -8.71 0.63 0.51
CA ARG A 348 -9.00 0.42 1.95
C ARG A 348 -7.99 -0.57 2.52
N VAL A 349 -7.87 -0.62 3.85
CA VAL A 349 -7.14 -1.64 4.59
C VAL A 349 -8.09 -2.70 5.14
N SER A 350 -7.79 -3.97 4.89
CA SER A 350 -8.37 -5.11 5.61
C SER A 350 -7.35 -5.63 6.62
N MET A 351 -7.70 -5.60 7.90
CA MET A 351 -6.75 -5.75 9.01
C MET A 351 -6.95 -7.06 9.79
N ASN A 352 -5.84 -7.74 10.08
CA ASN A 352 -5.76 -8.79 11.11
C ASN A 352 -4.66 -8.44 12.11
N PHE A 353 -4.83 -8.82 13.37
CA PHE A 353 -3.93 -8.46 14.46
C PHE A 353 -4.09 -9.39 15.67
N GLY A 354 -2.99 -9.74 16.34
CA GLY A 354 -2.99 -10.37 17.67
C GLY A 354 -3.69 -11.73 17.73
N SER A 355 -3.46 -12.60 16.74
CA SER A 355 -4.04 -13.95 16.63
C SER A 355 -5.56 -14.03 16.38
N GLN A 356 -6.30 -12.91 16.45
CA GLN A 356 -7.76 -12.89 16.47
C GLN A 356 -8.44 -13.23 15.13
N ALA A 357 -7.70 -13.19 14.01
CA ALA A 357 -8.21 -13.47 12.66
C ALA A 357 -9.52 -12.70 12.32
N GLN A 358 -9.52 -11.39 12.56
CA GLN A 358 -10.66 -10.49 12.41
C GLN A 358 -11.23 -10.45 10.99
N ASN A 359 -10.38 -10.56 9.98
CA ASN A 359 -10.72 -10.52 8.55
C ASN A 359 -10.04 -11.70 7.81
N PRO A 360 -10.54 -12.95 7.91
CA PRO A 360 -10.02 -14.08 7.15
C PRO A 360 -10.12 -13.84 5.63
N PHE A 361 -9.22 -14.41 4.83
CA PHE A 361 -9.12 -14.04 3.41
C PHE A 361 -10.43 -14.22 2.62
N LEU A 362 -11.21 -15.27 2.89
CA LEU A 362 -12.49 -15.49 2.20
C LEU A 362 -13.62 -14.57 2.70
N MET A 363 -13.51 -13.98 3.89
CA MET A 363 -14.44 -12.95 4.38
C MET A 363 -14.19 -11.61 3.67
N ALA A 364 -12.93 -11.23 3.47
CA ALA A 364 -12.57 -10.04 2.69
C ALA A 364 -13.06 -10.11 1.22
N LEU A 365 -13.23 -11.32 0.66
CA LEU A 365 -13.83 -11.53 -0.65
C LEU A 365 -15.32 -11.13 -0.71
N ASP A 366 -16.06 -11.30 0.39
CA ASP A 366 -17.43 -10.78 0.47
C ASP A 366 -17.45 -9.26 0.63
N GLY A 367 -16.49 -8.64 1.32
CA GLY A 367 -16.27 -7.19 1.30
C GLY A 367 -16.05 -6.65 -0.12
N VAL A 368 -15.25 -7.34 -0.93
CA VAL A 368 -15.03 -7.06 -2.37
C VAL A 368 -16.33 -7.14 -3.19
N LYS A 369 -17.17 -8.15 -2.95
CA LYS A 369 -18.46 -8.34 -3.63
C LYS A 369 -19.47 -7.26 -3.25
N LYS A 370 -19.52 -6.88 -1.96
CA LYS A 370 -20.36 -5.80 -1.41
C LYS A 370 -20.00 -4.45 -2.03
N PHE A 371 -18.71 -4.15 -2.14
CA PHE A 371 -18.21 -2.96 -2.85
C PHE A 371 -18.61 -2.97 -4.32
N TYR A 372 -18.39 -4.08 -5.03
CA TYR A 372 -18.69 -4.19 -6.46
C TYR A 372 -20.16 -3.90 -6.76
N LEU A 373 -21.07 -4.44 -5.94
CA LEU A 373 -22.50 -4.14 -6.06
C LEU A 373 -22.78 -2.64 -5.84
N ASN A 374 -22.30 -2.08 -4.73
CA ASN A 374 -22.59 -0.69 -4.34
C ASN A 374 -21.91 0.37 -5.21
N THR A 375 -20.96 -0.02 -6.05
CA THR A 375 -20.30 0.86 -7.02
C THR A 375 -20.67 0.56 -8.48
N ASP A 376 -21.48 -0.47 -8.75
CA ASP A 376 -21.75 -0.97 -10.10
C ASP A 376 -20.46 -1.35 -10.87
N GLY A 377 -19.51 -1.95 -10.17
CA GLY A 377 -18.25 -2.46 -10.73
C GLY A 377 -17.19 -1.39 -11.01
N LEU A 378 -16.80 -0.62 -9.99
CA LEU A 378 -15.54 0.15 -10.01
C LEU A 378 -14.38 -0.71 -9.48
N GLY A 379 -13.15 -0.39 -9.90
CA GLY A 379 -11.94 -1.11 -9.45
C GLY A 379 -11.56 -0.82 -7.99
N GLN A 380 -10.81 -1.75 -7.39
CA GLN A 380 -10.47 -1.76 -5.96
C GLN A 380 -8.98 -2.09 -5.75
N SER A 381 -8.39 -1.59 -4.65
CA SER A 381 -6.99 -1.84 -4.27
C SER A 381 -6.89 -2.05 -2.76
N ILE A 382 -7.08 -3.29 -2.31
CA ILE A 382 -7.17 -3.62 -0.89
C ILE A 382 -5.78 -3.92 -0.33
N LEU A 383 -5.40 -3.22 0.74
CA LEU A 383 -4.18 -3.51 1.50
C LEU A 383 -4.48 -4.53 2.60
N LEU A 384 -3.86 -5.71 2.52
CA LEU A 384 -3.93 -6.76 3.53
C LEU A 384 -2.89 -6.47 4.62
N LYS A 385 -3.32 -5.78 5.70
CA LYS A 385 -2.46 -5.42 6.84
C LYS A 385 -2.57 -6.52 7.90
N GLY A 386 -1.47 -7.24 8.13
CA GLY A 386 -1.48 -8.49 8.89
C GLY A 386 -1.90 -9.72 8.09
N TYR A 387 -1.53 -9.80 6.81
CA TYR A 387 -1.72 -11.01 5.99
C TYR A 387 -0.84 -12.20 6.42
N GLY A 388 0.19 -11.97 7.24
CA GLY A 388 1.21 -12.94 7.63
C GLY A 388 1.30 -13.12 9.13
N SER A 389 1.87 -14.26 9.56
CA SER A 389 1.99 -14.65 10.97
C SER A 389 0.65 -14.45 11.73
N GLU A 390 0.70 -13.89 12.94
CA GLU A 390 -0.46 -13.63 13.80
C GLU A 390 -1.19 -12.30 13.50
N GLY A 391 -0.72 -11.53 12.53
CA GLY A 391 -1.34 -10.28 12.08
C GLY A 391 -0.34 -9.14 11.86
N HIS A 392 -0.84 -7.90 11.94
CA HIS A 392 -0.03 -6.69 11.81
C HIS A 392 0.95 -6.60 12.97
N ASP A 393 2.21 -6.26 12.66
CA ASP A 393 3.32 -6.17 13.62
C ASP A 393 3.65 -7.51 14.31
N SER A 394 3.34 -8.62 13.63
CA SER A 394 3.83 -9.98 13.94
C SER A 394 4.74 -10.51 12.82
N GLY A 395 5.67 -11.40 13.16
CA GLY A 395 6.44 -12.23 12.24
C GLY A 395 7.41 -11.51 11.27
N HIS A 396 7.46 -10.18 11.26
CA HIS A 396 8.40 -9.38 10.45
C HIS A 396 9.83 -9.88 10.70
N LEU A 397 10.60 -10.33 9.69
CA LEU A 397 10.56 -10.02 8.25
C LEU A 397 10.09 -11.17 7.34
N ASN A 398 9.34 -12.14 7.86
CA ASN A 398 9.04 -13.39 7.16
C ASN A 398 7.89 -13.27 6.13
N TYR A 399 8.15 -12.59 5.00
CA TYR A 399 7.12 -12.28 4.01
C TYR A 399 6.38 -13.53 3.46
N ALA A 400 7.01 -14.69 3.39
CA ALA A 400 6.39 -15.92 2.89
C ALA A 400 5.46 -16.62 3.90
N ASP A 401 5.43 -16.19 5.16
CA ASP A 401 4.60 -16.79 6.22
C ASP A 401 3.20 -16.17 6.23
N ILE A 402 2.37 -16.65 5.31
CA ILE A 402 0.97 -16.22 5.13
C ILE A 402 0.11 -16.81 6.25
N GLY A 403 -0.59 -15.95 7.00
CA GLY A 403 -1.19 -16.25 8.29
C GLY A 403 -2.11 -17.47 8.27
N THR A 404 -1.77 -18.49 9.05
CA THR A 404 -2.46 -19.80 9.04
C THR A 404 -3.88 -19.67 9.56
N ARG A 405 -4.08 -18.94 10.67
CA ARG A 405 -5.37 -18.71 11.34
C ARG A 405 -6.38 -17.95 10.46
N ILE A 406 -5.93 -17.21 9.44
CA ILE A 406 -6.78 -16.50 8.47
C ILE A 406 -7.02 -17.26 7.15
N GLY A 407 -6.52 -18.50 7.04
CA GLY A 407 -6.73 -19.42 5.90
C GLY A 407 -5.47 -19.72 5.08
N GLY A 408 -4.33 -19.10 5.41
CA GLY A 408 -3.04 -19.33 4.79
C GLY A 408 -2.99 -19.06 3.28
N ALA A 409 -1.92 -19.54 2.63
CA ALA A 409 -1.68 -19.33 1.20
C ALA A 409 -2.81 -19.87 0.29
N LYS A 410 -3.56 -20.90 0.72
CA LYS A 410 -4.67 -21.48 -0.06
C LYS A 410 -5.81 -20.47 -0.22
N ASP A 411 -6.27 -19.91 0.90
CA ASP A 411 -7.42 -19.02 0.89
C ASP A 411 -7.00 -17.62 0.42
N MET A 412 -5.76 -17.19 0.68
CA MET A 412 -5.20 -15.98 0.06
C MET A 412 -5.19 -16.07 -1.48
N LYS A 413 -4.67 -17.15 -2.08
CA LYS A 413 -4.73 -17.34 -3.54
C LYS A 413 -6.16 -17.35 -4.07
N THR A 414 -7.10 -17.93 -3.32
CA THR A 414 -8.52 -17.92 -3.67
C THR A 414 -9.09 -16.49 -3.68
N LEU A 415 -8.77 -15.68 -2.65
CA LEU A 415 -9.12 -14.26 -2.58
C LEU A 415 -8.56 -13.47 -3.77
N LEU A 416 -7.26 -13.63 -4.07
CA LEU A 416 -6.60 -12.92 -5.17
C LEU A 416 -7.29 -13.24 -6.52
N THR A 417 -7.47 -14.53 -6.83
CA THR A 417 -8.06 -14.97 -8.10
C THR A 417 -9.54 -14.59 -8.22
N ARG A 418 -10.34 -14.76 -7.16
CA ARG A 418 -11.77 -14.43 -7.20
C ARG A 418 -12.04 -12.92 -7.16
N GLY A 419 -11.21 -12.15 -6.46
CA GLY A 419 -11.35 -10.70 -6.40
C GLY A 419 -11.19 -10.04 -7.78
N LYS A 420 -10.33 -10.58 -8.65
CA LYS A 420 -10.19 -10.12 -10.04
C LYS A 420 -11.50 -10.17 -10.84
N GLU A 421 -12.40 -11.13 -10.58
CA GLU A 421 -13.72 -11.19 -11.21
C GLU A 421 -14.65 -10.00 -10.85
N TYR A 422 -14.25 -9.21 -9.85
CA TYR A 422 -14.94 -8.05 -9.31
C TYR A 422 -14.05 -6.78 -9.33
N GLY A 423 -12.95 -6.78 -10.11
CA GLY A 423 -12.05 -5.63 -10.22
C GLY A 423 -11.19 -5.35 -9.00
N ALA A 424 -11.08 -6.29 -8.07
CA ALA A 424 -10.23 -6.12 -6.90
C ALA A 424 -8.80 -6.56 -7.20
N THR A 425 -7.88 -5.64 -6.94
CA THR A 425 -6.45 -5.91 -6.76
C THR A 425 -6.13 -5.91 -5.27
N PHE A 426 -5.08 -6.63 -4.88
CA PHE A 426 -4.64 -6.72 -3.49
C PHE A 426 -3.15 -6.46 -3.39
N GLY A 427 -2.76 -5.90 -2.27
CA GLY A 427 -1.36 -5.81 -1.87
C GLY A 427 -1.19 -6.24 -0.42
N VAL A 428 0.05 -6.54 -0.06
CA VAL A 428 0.41 -6.90 1.32
C VAL A 428 1.23 -5.80 1.97
N HIS A 429 0.97 -5.58 3.25
CA HIS A 429 1.81 -4.75 4.10
C HIS A 429 3.02 -5.55 4.56
N VAL A 430 4.22 -5.03 4.33
CA VAL A 430 5.49 -5.58 4.83
C VAL A 430 6.29 -4.50 5.53
N ASN A 431 7.18 -4.92 6.42
CA ASN A 431 8.17 -4.07 7.05
C ASN A 431 9.57 -4.51 6.59
N ALA A 432 10.43 -3.52 6.29
CA ALA A 432 11.83 -3.72 5.93
C ALA A 432 12.75 -2.86 6.83
N SER A 433 12.27 -2.57 8.05
CA SER A 433 12.90 -1.66 9.00
C SER A 433 12.97 -2.19 10.44
N GLU A 434 12.08 -3.08 10.87
CA GLU A 434 12.15 -3.76 12.17
C GLU A 434 11.70 -5.23 12.11
N THR A 435 12.00 -5.97 13.18
CA THR A 435 11.76 -7.40 13.30
C THR A 435 11.50 -7.79 14.76
N TYR A 436 10.79 -8.89 14.97
CA TYR A 436 10.43 -9.42 16.30
C TYR A 436 11.10 -10.78 16.54
N PRO A 437 11.41 -11.14 17.81
CA PRO A 437 12.12 -12.38 18.14
C PRO A 437 11.51 -13.65 17.54
N GLU A 438 10.17 -13.73 17.41
CA GLU A 438 9.44 -14.85 16.80
C GLU A 438 9.83 -15.14 15.34
N SER A 439 10.33 -14.15 14.60
CA SER A 439 10.53 -14.28 13.16
C SER A 439 11.72 -15.17 12.83
N LYS A 440 11.54 -16.15 11.92
CA LYS A 440 12.64 -17.00 11.41
C LYS A 440 13.83 -16.23 10.80
N TYR A 441 13.67 -14.93 10.51
CA TYR A 441 14.70 -14.04 9.97
C TYR A 441 15.33 -13.10 11.02
N PHE A 442 14.96 -13.25 12.29
CA PHE A 442 15.58 -12.57 13.41
C PHE A 442 16.97 -13.19 13.67
N GLN A 443 18.03 -12.44 13.41
CA GLN A 443 19.42 -12.87 13.60
C GLN A 443 20.30 -11.68 13.97
N GLU A 444 21.27 -11.85 14.88
CA GLU A 444 21.97 -10.73 15.53
C GLU A 444 22.70 -9.79 14.58
N ASP A 445 23.27 -10.30 13.48
CA ASP A 445 23.99 -9.50 12.48
C ASP A 445 23.06 -8.58 11.66
N ARG A 446 21.77 -8.96 11.55
CA ARG A 446 20.74 -8.15 10.89
C ARG A 446 20.19 -7.07 11.81
N LEU A 447 20.33 -7.20 13.14
CA LEU A 447 19.82 -6.24 14.11
C LEU A 447 20.71 -4.99 14.16
N LEU A 448 20.08 -3.82 14.06
CA LEU A 448 20.75 -2.53 14.14
C LEU A 448 21.18 -2.25 15.59
N LYS A 449 22.46 -1.89 15.77
CA LYS A 449 23.06 -1.55 17.05
C LYS A 449 23.40 -0.07 17.11
N ASN A 450 23.31 0.52 18.29
CA ASN A 450 23.82 1.85 18.59
C ASN A 450 25.37 1.82 18.60
N PRO A 451 26.06 2.98 18.57
CA PRO A 451 27.52 3.04 18.60
C PRO A 451 28.19 2.41 19.84
N ASP A 452 27.43 2.23 20.93
CA ASP A 452 27.88 1.55 22.17
C ASP A 452 27.70 0.02 22.14
N GLY A 453 27.19 -0.54 21.04
CA GLY A 453 26.91 -1.96 20.85
C GLY A 453 25.54 -2.44 21.37
N THR A 454 24.76 -1.58 22.03
CA THR A 454 23.39 -1.92 22.45
C THR A 454 22.44 -2.00 21.26
N TYR A 455 21.36 -2.78 21.36
CA TYR A 455 20.36 -2.84 20.29
C TYR A 455 19.58 -1.53 20.14
N LYS A 456 19.40 -1.08 18.89
CA LYS A 456 18.52 0.04 18.56
C LYS A 456 17.09 -0.48 18.46
N TYR A 457 16.39 -0.51 19.58
CA TYR A 457 15.00 -0.96 19.68
C TYR A 457 14.03 -0.20 18.76
N GLY A 458 13.05 -0.95 18.25
CA GLY A 458 11.92 -0.45 17.47
C GLY A 458 10.67 -0.26 18.32
N TRP A 459 9.49 -0.42 17.72
CA TRP A 459 8.22 -0.28 18.43
C TRP A 459 8.00 -1.40 19.46
N ASN A 460 7.30 -1.10 20.57
CA ASN A 460 6.84 -2.12 21.53
C ASN A 460 5.33 -2.14 21.57
N TRP A 461 4.74 -3.27 21.16
CA TRP A 461 3.29 -3.42 21.15
C TRP A 461 2.84 -4.79 21.63
N ILE A 462 2.66 -5.78 20.74
CA ILE A 462 2.54 -7.19 21.16
C ILE A 462 3.87 -7.69 21.71
N ASP A 463 4.96 -7.29 21.04
CA ASP A 463 6.34 -7.61 21.38
C ASP A 463 7.24 -6.38 21.22
N GLN A 464 8.43 -6.42 21.85
CA GLN A 464 9.44 -5.38 21.68
C GLN A 464 10.25 -5.67 20.42
N GLY A 465 9.92 -4.98 19.33
CA GLY A 465 10.65 -5.04 18.08
C GLY A 465 12.07 -4.47 18.21
N ILE A 466 12.97 -4.92 17.34
CA ILE A 466 14.32 -4.38 17.17
C ILE A 466 14.49 -3.94 15.72
N ASN A 467 15.08 -2.75 15.52
CA ASN A 467 15.30 -2.23 14.17
C ASN A 467 16.35 -3.07 13.44
N ILE A 468 16.24 -3.18 12.12
CA ILE A 468 17.22 -3.90 11.31
C ILE A 468 18.22 -2.95 10.66
N ASN A 469 19.40 -3.46 10.34
CA ASN A 469 20.34 -2.78 9.48
C ASN A 469 19.97 -3.05 8.01
N ALA A 470 19.29 -2.09 7.37
CA ALA A 470 18.80 -2.26 6.00
C ALA A 470 19.93 -2.42 4.94
N ASP A 471 21.14 -1.93 5.22
CA ASP A 471 22.30 -2.12 4.34
C ASP A 471 22.86 -3.55 4.41
N TYR A 472 22.92 -4.11 5.62
CA TYR A 472 23.22 -5.53 5.80
C TYR A 472 22.13 -6.38 5.14
N ASP A 473 20.86 -6.06 5.36
CA ASP A 473 19.73 -6.85 4.87
C ASP A 473 19.65 -6.89 3.33
N LEU A 474 19.92 -5.76 2.67
CA LEU A 474 20.08 -5.68 1.21
C LEU A 474 21.11 -6.68 0.68
N ARG A 475 22.26 -6.84 1.37
CA ARG A 475 23.35 -7.74 0.97
C ARG A 475 23.15 -9.19 1.42
N ASN A 476 22.17 -9.46 2.30
CA ASN A 476 21.97 -10.75 2.96
C ASN A 476 20.49 -11.15 2.88
N GLY A 477 20.02 -11.44 1.67
CA GLY A 477 18.79 -12.19 1.43
C GLY A 477 17.46 -11.42 1.40
N ARG A 478 17.42 -10.08 1.47
CA ARG A 478 16.13 -9.35 1.38
C ARG A 478 15.36 -9.65 0.10
N ALA A 479 16.03 -9.61 -1.05
CA ALA A 479 15.46 -9.93 -2.35
C ALA A 479 14.90 -11.38 -2.38
N GLN A 480 15.60 -12.33 -1.76
CA GLN A 480 15.17 -13.72 -1.65
C GLN A 480 13.88 -13.84 -0.83
N ARG A 481 13.68 -13.07 0.25
CA ARG A 481 12.42 -13.11 1.01
C ARG A 481 11.20 -12.65 0.21
N PHE A 482 11.37 -11.69 -0.70
CA PHE A 482 10.30 -11.31 -1.63
C PHE A 482 10.00 -12.42 -2.64
N LYS A 483 11.06 -13.10 -3.13
CA LYS A 483 10.94 -14.28 -4.00
C LYS A 483 10.28 -15.47 -3.29
N ASP A 484 10.54 -15.69 -2.01
CA ASP A 484 9.88 -16.74 -1.21
C ASP A 484 8.36 -16.50 -1.12
N LEU A 485 7.92 -15.24 -0.92
CA LEU A 485 6.50 -14.86 -0.96
C LEU A 485 5.90 -15.07 -2.36
N TYR A 486 6.62 -14.68 -3.41
CA TYR A 486 6.21 -14.87 -4.79
C TYR A 486 5.95 -16.35 -5.10
N ASP A 487 6.86 -17.23 -4.69
CA ASP A 487 6.74 -18.68 -4.88
C ASP A 487 5.62 -19.29 -4.02
N ALA A 488 5.44 -18.86 -2.77
CA ALA A 488 4.34 -19.29 -1.90
C ALA A 488 2.94 -18.98 -2.50
N LEU A 489 2.84 -17.85 -3.21
CA LEU A 489 1.66 -17.43 -3.95
C LEU A 489 1.54 -18.03 -5.37
N GLY A 490 2.42 -18.95 -5.76
CA GLY A 490 2.32 -19.69 -7.03
C GLY A 490 3.19 -19.15 -8.16
N GLY A 491 4.14 -18.27 -7.85
CA GLY A 491 5.10 -17.74 -8.81
C GLY A 491 4.43 -16.91 -9.90
N LYS A 492 4.55 -17.33 -11.16
CA LYS A 492 3.98 -16.60 -12.31
C LYS A 492 2.45 -16.58 -12.36
N GLU A 493 1.81 -17.51 -11.67
CA GLU A 493 0.35 -17.57 -11.52
C GLU A 493 -0.14 -16.76 -10.30
N ASN A 494 0.75 -16.01 -9.63
CA ASN A 494 0.38 -15.13 -8.52
C ASN A 494 -0.39 -13.91 -9.03
N ASP A 495 -1.51 -13.64 -8.37
CA ASP A 495 -2.46 -12.59 -8.72
C ASP A 495 -2.29 -11.28 -7.89
N LEU A 496 -1.30 -11.23 -6.98
CA LEU A 496 -0.95 -10.07 -6.14
C LEU A 496 -0.50 -8.87 -7.00
N ASP A 497 -0.99 -7.66 -6.67
CA ASP A 497 -0.72 -6.45 -7.46
C ASP A 497 0.41 -5.59 -6.89
N PHE A 498 0.45 -5.38 -5.57
CA PHE A 498 1.40 -4.44 -4.96
C PHE A 498 1.99 -4.88 -3.63
N ILE A 499 3.18 -4.34 -3.31
CA ILE A 499 3.79 -4.40 -1.99
C ILE A 499 3.72 -3.01 -1.36
N TYR A 500 3.17 -2.93 -0.15
CA TYR A 500 3.20 -1.73 0.67
C TYR A 500 4.31 -1.87 1.71
N VAL A 501 5.35 -1.05 1.63
CA VAL A 501 6.44 -1.05 2.61
C VAL A 501 6.19 0.04 3.65
N ASP A 502 5.84 -0.38 4.88
CA ASP A 502 5.63 0.52 6.01
C ASP A 502 6.97 1.01 6.59
N VAL A 503 6.95 2.12 7.32
CA VAL A 503 8.08 2.72 8.07
C VAL A 503 9.21 3.29 7.18
N TRP A 504 9.53 2.64 6.07
CA TRP A 504 10.66 2.93 5.20
C TRP A 504 10.69 4.39 4.72
N GLY A 505 11.73 5.12 5.13
CA GLY A 505 11.89 6.55 4.87
C GLY A 505 12.18 7.36 6.14
N ASN A 506 11.71 6.89 7.30
CA ASN A 506 11.93 7.57 8.58
C ASN A 506 13.37 7.41 9.15
N GLY A 507 14.20 6.53 8.58
CA GLY A 507 15.57 6.27 9.02
C GLY A 507 15.70 5.32 10.22
N GLN A 508 14.63 4.61 10.58
CA GLN A 508 14.61 3.62 11.66
C GLN A 508 15.65 2.52 11.44
N SER A 509 15.81 2.06 10.20
CA SER A 509 16.72 0.99 9.77
C SER A 509 18.06 1.45 9.18
N GLY A 510 18.40 2.73 9.33
CA GLY A 510 19.62 3.33 8.78
C GLY A 510 19.31 4.27 7.61
N ASP A 511 20.02 4.10 6.49
CA ASP A 511 19.79 4.94 5.31
C ASP A 511 18.59 4.42 4.50
N ASN A 512 17.55 5.24 4.39
CA ASN A 512 16.39 5.01 3.53
C ASN A 512 16.26 6.08 2.42
N SER A 513 17.36 6.79 2.08
CA SER A 513 17.36 7.80 1.00
C SER A 513 17.18 7.18 -0.41
N SER A 514 17.38 7.97 -1.47
CA SER A 514 17.04 7.58 -2.85
C SER A 514 17.69 6.26 -3.33
N TRP A 515 18.99 6.05 -3.07
CA TRP A 515 19.69 4.83 -3.50
C TRP A 515 19.16 3.55 -2.83
N PRO A 516 19.14 3.41 -1.48
CA PRO A 516 18.65 2.18 -0.86
C PRO A 516 17.14 1.95 -1.11
N SER A 517 16.36 3.03 -1.25
CA SER A 517 14.96 2.97 -1.70
C SER A 517 14.82 2.40 -3.12
N ARG A 518 15.76 2.74 -4.01
CA ARG A 518 15.80 2.21 -5.36
C ARG A 518 16.13 0.73 -5.43
N GLN A 519 17.06 0.26 -4.60
CA GLN A 519 17.37 -1.16 -4.48
C GLN A 519 16.13 -1.95 -4.02
N LEU A 520 15.48 -1.52 -2.94
CA LEU A 520 14.24 -2.12 -2.43
C LEU A 520 13.13 -2.18 -3.50
N SER A 521 12.95 -1.07 -4.22
CA SER A 521 11.95 -0.99 -5.30
C SER A 521 12.27 -1.95 -6.45
N LYS A 522 13.55 -2.11 -6.83
CA LYS A 522 13.97 -3.05 -7.87
C LYS A 522 13.71 -4.50 -7.47
N GLU A 523 13.99 -4.86 -6.22
CA GLU A 523 13.69 -6.20 -5.67
C GLU A 523 12.21 -6.55 -5.86
N ILE A 524 11.32 -5.64 -5.45
CA ILE A 524 9.85 -5.77 -5.56
C ILE A 524 9.37 -5.77 -7.02
N ASN A 525 9.73 -4.74 -7.80
CA ASN A 525 9.25 -4.57 -9.17
C ASN A 525 9.74 -5.70 -10.10
N SER A 526 10.89 -6.30 -9.82
CA SER A 526 11.43 -7.43 -10.60
C SER A 526 10.56 -8.69 -10.55
N LEU A 527 9.68 -8.79 -9.55
CA LEU A 527 8.68 -9.86 -9.38
C LEU A 527 7.32 -9.49 -9.99
N GLY A 528 7.21 -8.31 -10.62
CA GLY A 528 5.99 -7.82 -11.27
C GLY A 528 5.03 -7.03 -10.38
N TRP A 529 5.41 -6.74 -9.13
CA TRP A 529 4.56 -6.02 -8.18
C TRP A 529 4.79 -4.52 -8.21
N ARG A 530 3.70 -3.77 -8.16
CA ARG A 530 3.66 -2.31 -7.96
C ARG A 530 4.12 -1.95 -6.55
N LEU A 531 4.66 -0.75 -6.36
CA LEU A 531 5.07 -0.25 -5.05
C LEU A 531 4.05 0.73 -4.44
N GLY A 532 3.80 0.55 -3.14
CA GLY A 532 3.19 1.54 -2.24
C GLY A 532 4.10 1.79 -1.03
N SER A 533 3.97 2.96 -0.40
CA SER A 533 4.85 3.40 0.69
C SER A 533 4.08 4.23 1.72
N GLU A 534 4.61 4.35 2.94
CA GLU A 534 3.93 5.07 4.02
C GLU A 534 3.96 6.60 3.82
N TRP A 535 5.17 7.15 3.72
CA TRP A 535 5.43 8.59 3.77
C TRP A 535 5.26 9.26 2.40
N GLY A 536 4.64 10.45 2.38
CA GLY A 536 4.43 11.22 1.13
C GLY A 536 5.71 11.59 0.36
N TYR A 537 6.85 11.67 1.04
CA TYR A 537 8.17 11.94 0.43
C TYR A 537 8.92 10.68 -0.04
N ALA A 538 8.59 9.49 0.48
CA ALA A 538 9.38 8.29 0.27
C ALA A 538 9.11 7.66 -1.09
N ASN A 539 10.13 7.03 -1.70
CA ASN A 539 10.01 6.31 -2.98
C ASN A 539 9.39 7.14 -4.13
N GLU A 540 9.74 8.43 -4.27
CA GLU A 540 9.17 9.34 -5.28
C GLU A 540 9.28 8.80 -6.73
N TYR A 541 10.32 8.03 -7.05
CA TYR A 541 10.53 7.45 -8.39
C TYR A 541 9.47 6.36 -8.73
N ASP A 542 9.08 5.49 -7.77
CA ASP A 542 8.36 4.23 -8.05
C ASP A 542 7.06 4.03 -7.29
N SER A 543 6.90 4.64 -6.12
CA SER A 543 5.66 4.45 -5.36
C SER A 543 4.50 5.05 -6.14
N THR A 544 3.42 4.29 -6.25
CA THR A 544 2.15 4.71 -6.88
C THR A 544 1.11 5.16 -5.85
N PHE A 545 1.36 4.91 -4.57
CA PHE A 545 0.42 5.15 -3.48
C PHE A 545 1.20 5.51 -2.21
N GLN A 546 0.86 6.64 -1.58
CA GLN A 546 1.44 7.05 -0.31
C GLN A 546 0.35 7.09 0.77
N HIS A 547 0.47 6.27 1.81
CA HIS A 547 -0.60 6.13 2.81
C HIS A 547 -0.89 7.44 3.55
N TRP A 548 0.14 8.21 3.93
CA TRP A 548 -0.04 9.50 4.61
C TRP A 548 -0.47 10.65 3.67
N ALA A 549 -0.44 10.44 2.35
CA ALA A 549 -1.05 11.33 1.37
C ALA A 549 -2.53 10.99 1.13
N ALA A 550 -2.85 9.69 1.04
CA ALA A 550 -4.19 9.17 0.81
C ALA A 550 -5.08 9.26 2.06
N ASP A 551 -4.59 8.85 3.22
CA ASP A 551 -5.24 9.16 4.50
C ASP A 551 -4.88 10.59 4.90
N LEU A 552 -5.87 11.48 4.75
CA LEU A 552 -5.70 12.90 5.01
C LEU A 552 -5.54 13.20 6.51
N THR A 553 -5.87 12.29 7.42
CA THR A 553 -5.88 12.54 8.89
C THR A 553 -4.50 12.48 9.56
N TYR A 554 -3.55 11.70 9.03
CA TYR A 554 -2.23 11.48 9.65
C TYR A 554 -1.29 12.68 9.56
N GLY A 555 -0.26 12.73 10.41
CA GLY A 555 0.92 13.60 10.27
C GLY A 555 0.76 15.11 10.36
N GLY A 556 -0.46 15.64 10.28
CA GLY A 556 -0.67 17.08 10.20
C GLY A 556 -0.27 17.66 8.84
N TYR A 557 -0.18 18.99 8.77
CA TYR A 557 0.02 19.72 7.51
C TYR A 557 1.44 19.61 6.92
N THR A 558 2.42 19.10 7.68
CA THR A 558 3.84 19.00 7.26
C THR A 558 4.22 17.66 6.63
N LEU A 559 3.40 16.63 6.81
CA LEU A 559 3.66 15.24 6.42
C LEU A 559 2.49 14.67 5.59
N LYS A 560 2.10 15.40 4.54
CA LYS A 560 1.12 14.97 3.53
C LYS A 560 1.83 14.46 2.27
N GLY A 561 1.08 14.32 1.16
CA GLY A 561 1.64 14.07 -0.17
C GLY A 561 2.49 15.22 -0.71
N ILE A 562 2.92 15.08 -1.96
CA ILE A 562 3.81 16.02 -2.64
C ILE A 562 3.06 17.33 -2.93
N ASN A 563 3.53 18.44 -2.37
CA ASN A 563 3.08 19.80 -2.66
C ASN A 563 3.99 20.44 -3.73
N SER A 564 3.70 20.13 -4.99
CA SER A 564 4.36 20.69 -6.18
C SER A 564 3.35 20.69 -7.33
N THR A 565 3.05 21.89 -7.87
CA THR A 565 2.21 22.06 -9.06
C THR A 565 2.87 21.38 -10.25
N ILE A 566 4.18 21.54 -10.43
CA ILE A 566 4.92 20.95 -11.56
C ILE A 566 4.89 19.41 -11.51
N THR A 567 5.20 18.81 -10.35
CA THR A 567 5.20 17.34 -10.20
C THR A 567 3.81 16.77 -10.40
N ARG A 568 2.79 17.42 -9.83
CA ARG A 568 1.40 17.01 -9.97
C ARG A 568 0.90 17.20 -11.40
N PHE A 569 1.24 18.29 -12.08
CA PHE A 569 0.96 18.49 -13.51
C PHE A 569 1.46 17.30 -14.32
N ILE A 570 2.72 16.91 -14.14
CA ILE A 570 3.33 15.81 -14.90
C ILE A 570 2.65 14.47 -14.57
N LYS A 571 2.51 14.13 -13.28
CA LYS A 571 2.23 12.77 -12.79
C LYS A 571 0.88 12.54 -12.08
N ASN A 572 -0.07 13.48 -12.03
CA ASN A 572 -1.35 13.32 -11.30
C ASN A 572 -2.08 12.00 -11.61
N HIS A 573 -2.06 11.58 -12.88
CA HIS A 573 -2.67 10.37 -13.42
C HIS A 573 -1.98 9.05 -13.01
N GLN A 574 -0.76 9.11 -12.45
CA GLN A 574 0.12 7.95 -12.22
C GLN A 574 0.20 7.51 -10.76
N LYS A 575 -0.26 8.36 -9.82
CA LYS A 575 -0.03 8.18 -8.38
C LYS A 575 -1.17 8.74 -7.54
N ASP A 576 -1.43 8.12 -6.40
CA ASP A 576 -2.16 8.69 -5.26
C ASP A 576 -1.14 9.13 -4.20
N ALA A 577 -0.45 10.24 -4.49
CA ALA A 577 0.67 10.76 -3.71
C ALA A 577 0.56 12.27 -3.42
N TRP A 578 -0.64 12.85 -3.54
CA TRP A 578 -0.86 14.30 -3.60
C TRP A 578 -1.49 14.86 -2.33
N ILE A 579 -1.47 16.19 -2.18
CA ILE A 579 -2.33 16.88 -1.22
C ILE A 579 -3.80 16.71 -1.64
N GLY A 580 -4.61 16.09 -0.77
CA GLY A 580 -6.07 16.07 -0.88
C GLY A 580 -6.74 17.16 -0.06
N ASN A 581 -8.06 17.27 -0.19
CA ASN A 581 -8.84 18.31 0.48
C ASN A 581 -8.95 18.08 2.00
N TYR A 582 -8.15 18.81 2.78
CA TYR A 582 -8.25 18.84 4.24
C TYR A 582 -8.06 20.27 4.77
N PRO A 583 -9.11 21.12 4.71
CA PRO A 583 -8.97 22.56 4.87
C PRO A 583 -8.39 23.06 6.21
N LYS A 584 -8.36 22.21 7.26
CA LYS A 584 -7.69 22.51 8.53
C LYS A 584 -6.18 22.72 8.37
N TYR A 585 -5.55 22.12 7.35
CA TYR A 585 -4.12 22.27 7.09
C TYR A 585 -3.78 23.55 6.33
N GLY A 586 -4.71 24.05 5.51
CA GLY A 586 -4.54 25.23 4.66
C GLY A 586 -3.49 25.03 3.54
N GLY A 587 -3.18 26.11 2.83
CA GLY A 587 -2.41 26.03 1.57
C GLY A 587 -3.14 25.17 0.53
N ASP A 588 -2.44 24.26 -0.16
CA ASP A 588 -3.04 23.40 -1.19
C ASP A 588 -4.15 22.48 -0.66
N ALA A 589 -4.19 22.23 0.66
CA ALA A 589 -5.21 21.39 1.27
C ALA A 589 -6.58 22.06 1.42
N ASP A 590 -6.72 23.38 1.21
CA ASP A 590 -8.02 24.05 1.18
C ASP A 590 -8.61 24.06 -0.23
N THR A 591 -9.25 22.94 -0.60
CA THR A 591 -9.79 22.67 -1.94
C THR A 591 -8.74 22.73 -3.07
N PRO A 592 -7.87 21.71 -3.19
CA PRO A 592 -7.00 21.55 -4.37
C PRO A 592 -7.83 21.33 -5.64
N LEU A 593 -7.46 21.96 -6.77
CA LEU A 593 -8.23 21.90 -8.03
C LEU A 593 -8.48 20.45 -8.47
N LEU A 594 -7.42 19.66 -8.52
CA LEU A 594 -7.42 18.25 -8.96
C LEU A 594 -8.00 17.27 -7.92
N GLY A 595 -8.53 17.77 -6.79
CA GLY A 595 -8.96 16.92 -5.68
C GLY A 595 -7.76 16.23 -5.04
N GLY A 596 -7.81 14.91 -4.90
CA GLY A 596 -6.80 14.11 -4.23
C GLY A 596 -7.49 13.02 -3.43
N TYR A 597 -6.91 11.83 -3.42
CA TYR A 597 -7.55 10.67 -2.83
C TYR A 597 -7.76 10.87 -1.32
N SER A 598 -8.94 10.53 -0.82
CA SER A 598 -9.30 10.56 0.60
C SER A 598 -9.62 9.15 1.03
N MET A 599 -8.71 8.52 1.76
CA MET A 599 -8.84 7.14 2.22
C MET A 599 -9.70 7.06 3.49
N LYS A 600 -10.56 6.05 3.51
CA LYS A 600 -11.31 5.55 4.66
C LYS A 600 -11.32 4.03 4.56
N ASP A 601 -11.80 3.37 5.60
CA ASP A 601 -11.75 1.91 5.74
C ASP A 601 -13.03 1.44 6.44
N PHE A 602 -13.36 0.16 6.27
CA PHE A 602 -14.45 -0.48 7.01
C PHE A 602 -14.11 -1.91 7.49
N GLU A 603 -12.85 -2.34 7.30
CA GLU A 603 -12.37 -3.70 7.56
C GLU A 603 -11.30 -3.68 8.67
N GLY A 604 -11.52 -2.85 9.70
CA GLY A 604 -10.84 -2.90 11.01
C GLY A 604 -9.72 -1.89 11.25
N TRP A 605 -9.09 -1.31 10.22
CA TRP A 605 -7.95 -0.41 10.41
C TRP A 605 -8.27 0.80 11.31
N GLN A 606 -7.51 0.96 12.39
CA GLN A 606 -7.72 1.93 13.48
C GLN A 606 -9.10 1.86 14.16
N GLY A 607 -9.86 0.77 13.99
CA GLY A 607 -11.23 0.61 14.48
C GLY A 607 -12.31 1.08 13.50
N ARG A 608 -11.94 1.49 12.28
CA ARG A 608 -12.88 1.96 11.26
C ARG A 608 -13.66 0.79 10.66
N SER A 609 -14.98 0.80 10.87
CA SER A 609 -15.90 -0.23 10.37
C SER A 609 -17.19 0.33 9.73
N ASP A 610 -17.37 1.65 9.68
CA ASP A 610 -18.58 2.25 9.10
C ASP A 610 -18.54 2.22 7.55
N TYR A 611 -19.10 1.14 7.00
CA TYR A 611 -19.25 0.93 5.55
C TYR A 611 -20.01 2.07 4.86
N LYS A 612 -20.95 2.75 5.52
CA LYS A 612 -21.68 3.86 4.91
C LYS A 612 -20.78 5.09 4.78
N ALA A 613 -20.06 5.45 5.84
CA ALA A 613 -19.12 6.57 5.81
C ALA A 613 -17.99 6.36 4.77
N TYR A 614 -17.57 5.11 4.56
CA TYR A 614 -16.65 4.73 3.49
C TYR A 614 -17.21 5.04 2.09
N ILE A 615 -18.43 4.56 1.79
CA ILE A 615 -19.08 4.73 0.48
C ILE A 615 -19.46 6.20 0.22
N ASP A 616 -19.95 6.93 1.22
CA ASP A 616 -20.28 8.35 1.08
C ASP A 616 -19.04 9.17 0.69
N ASN A 617 -17.89 8.91 1.34
CA ASN A 617 -16.61 9.53 1.00
C ASN A 617 -16.12 9.12 -0.41
N LEU A 618 -16.31 7.86 -0.80
CA LEU A 618 -15.97 7.36 -2.13
C LEU A 618 -16.67 8.16 -3.23
N PHE A 619 -17.99 8.32 -3.13
CA PHE A 619 -18.79 9.04 -4.13
C PHE A 619 -18.60 10.57 -4.07
N ALA A 620 -18.43 11.16 -2.88
CA ALA A 620 -18.23 12.60 -2.75
C ALA A 620 -16.83 13.08 -3.20
N VAL A 621 -15.77 12.30 -2.92
CA VAL A 621 -14.37 12.75 -3.07
C VAL A 621 -13.56 11.91 -4.07
N ASN A 622 -13.63 10.58 -3.97
CA ASN A 622 -12.71 9.71 -4.72
C ASN A 622 -13.15 9.51 -6.18
N ILE A 623 -14.44 9.35 -6.48
CA ILE A 623 -14.93 9.28 -7.87
C ILE A 623 -14.56 10.55 -8.67
N PRO A 624 -14.80 11.79 -8.18
CA PRO A 624 -14.28 12.99 -8.85
C PRO A 624 -12.76 12.96 -9.06
N THR A 625 -11.99 12.54 -8.06
CA THR A 625 -10.52 12.47 -8.16
C THR A 625 -10.06 11.45 -9.21
N LYS A 626 -10.65 10.25 -9.21
CA LYS A 626 -10.33 9.18 -10.17
C LYS A 626 -10.77 9.54 -11.59
N PHE A 627 -11.93 10.17 -11.76
CA PHE A 627 -12.37 10.69 -13.05
C PHE A 627 -11.35 11.68 -13.63
N ILE A 628 -10.78 12.58 -12.82
CA ILE A 628 -9.71 13.51 -13.24
C ILE A 628 -8.44 12.75 -13.66
N GLN A 629 -8.06 11.66 -12.97
CA GLN A 629 -6.87 10.87 -13.29
C GLN A 629 -6.92 10.15 -14.65
N HIS A 630 -8.08 10.02 -15.29
CA HIS A 630 -8.18 9.53 -16.67
C HIS A 630 -7.69 10.55 -17.73
N TYR A 631 -7.34 11.77 -17.29
CA TYR A 631 -6.86 12.86 -18.14
C TYR A 631 -5.48 13.35 -17.66
N LYS A 632 -4.62 13.75 -18.61
CA LYS A 632 -3.27 14.27 -18.36
C LYS A 632 -3.32 15.79 -18.45
N VAL A 633 -2.74 16.50 -17.47
CA VAL A 633 -2.75 17.97 -17.42
C VAL A 633 -2.00 18.56 -18.62
N THR A 634 -2.57 19.55 -19.29
CA THR A 634 -1.94 20.28 -20.40
C THR A 634 -1.84 21.79 -20.12
N GLN A 635 -2.65 22.32 -19.20
CA GLN A 635 -2.59 23.72 -18.81
C GLN A 635 -2.88 23.89 -17.31
N TRP A 636 -2.19 24.83 -16.68
CA TRP A 636 -2.40 25.29 -15.32
C TRP A 636 -2.29 26.81 -15.25
N GLU A 637 -3.24 27.45 -14.57
CA GLU A 637 -3.29 28.89 -14.32
C GLU A 637 -3.41 29.15 -12.82
N ASP A 638 -2.41 29.81 -12.27
CA ASP A 638 -2.38 30.26 -10.89
C ASP A 638 -3.17 31.56 -10.69
N GLY A 639 -3.67 31.73 -9.47
CA GLY A 639 -4.31 32.94 -8.99
C GLY A 639 -3.35 33.98 -8.44
N LYS A 640 -3.92 34.99 -7.81
CA LYS A 640 -3.19 35.93 -6.94
C LYS A 640 -2.97 35.30 -5.57
N ALA A 641 -1.85 35.63 -4.94
CA ALA A 641 -1.57 35.23 -3.57
C ALA A 641 -2.71 35.66 -2.61
N VAL A 642 -3.13 34.75 -1.74
CA VAL A 642 -4.12 34.99 -0.69
C VAL A 642 -3.48 34.88 0.69
N GLU A 643 -3.95 35.69 1.63
CA GLU A 643 -3.56 35.56 3.03
C GLU A 643 -4.33 34.42 3.69
N MET A 644 -3.62 33.48 4.30
CA MET A 644 -4.17 32.41 5.12
C MET A 644 -3.62 32.48 6.54
N LYS A 645 -4.38 31.94 7.51
CA LYS A 645 -3.96 31.79 8.89
C LYS A 645 -3.91 30.34 9.28
N ASP A 646 -2.92 29.98 10.09
CA ASP A 646 -2.82 28.64 10.65
C ASP A 646 -3.56 28.45 11.98
N ASP A 647 -3.44 27.23 12.50
CA ASP A 647 -3.94 26.79 13.80
C ASP A 647 -3.36 27.57 15.00
N LYS A 648 -2.26 28.32 14.81
CA LYS A 648 -1.65 29.24 15.78
C LYS A 648 -1.91 30.72 15.45
N GLN A 649 -2.81 31.00 14.50
CA GLN A 649 -3.10 32.34 13.96
C GLN A 649 -1.91 33.04 13.28
N GLN A 650 -0.87 32.30 12.88
CA GLN A 650 0.23 32.82 12.08
C GLN A 650 -0.22 32.99 10.63
N THR A 651 0.00 34.20 10.09
CA THR A 651 -0.30 34.55 8.71
C THR A 651 0.77 34.00 7.77
N TYR A 652 0.35 33.42 6.65
CA TYR A 652 1.21 33.05 5.51
C TYR A 652 0.48 33.32 4.19
N ASN A 653 1.24 33.52 3.12
CA ASN A 653 0.68 33.71 1.77
C ASN A 653 0.65 32.37 1.01
N TRP A 654 -0.44 32.13 0.29
CA TRP A 654 -0.59 30.97 -0.58
C TRP A 654 -1.02 31.40 -1.98
N VAL A 655 -0.45 30.81 -3.03
CA VAL A 655 -0.87 31.03 -4.43
C VAL A 655 -1.73 29.84 -4.85
N PRO A 656 -3.05 30.00 -5.03
CA PRO A 656 -3.91 28.89 -5.41
C PRO A 656 -3.95 28.68 -6.92
N GLY A 657 -4.03 27.43 -7.36
CA GLY A 657 -4.51 27.12 -8.70
C GLY A 657 -5.95 27.64 -8.88
N MET A 658 -6.18 28.37 -9.97
CA MET A 658 -7.49 28.90 -10.35
C MET A 658 -8.14 28.12 -11.49
N LYS A 659 -7.35 27.68 -12.48
CA LYS A 659 -7.85 26.90 -13.63
C LYS A 659 -6.84 25.84 -14.05
N THR A 660 -7.34 24.71 -14.53
CA THR A 660 -6.53 23.70 -15.20
C THR A 660 -7.29 23.03 -16.33
N VAL A 661 -6.57 22.71 -17.40
CA VAL A 661 -7.07 21.96 -18.57
C VAL A 661 -6.30 20.66 -18.65
N LEU A 662 -7.03 19.56 -18.86
CA LEU A 662 -6.51 18.21 -19.03
C LEU A 662 -7.07 17.61 -20.32
N LYS A 663 -6.27 16.81 -21.02
CA LYS A 663 -6.70 16.03 -22.20
C LYS A 663 -6.61 14.53 -21.91
N ASP A 664 -7.52 13.74 -22.47
CA ASP A 664 -7.41 12.29 -22.45
C ASP A 664 -6.25 11.81 -23.34
N GLU A 665 -5.96 10.51 -23.32
CA GLU A 665 -4.86 9.95 -24.13
C GLU A 665 -5.08 10.10 -25.65
N SER A 666 -6.33 10.18 -26.10
CA SER A 666 -6.66 10.41 -27.51
C SER A 666 -6.49 11.88 -27.95
N GLY A 667 -6.56 12.81 -27.00
CA GLY A 667 -6.65 14.25 -27.27
C GLY A 667 -8.03 14.72 -27.73
N GLU A 668 -9.00 13.81 -27.92
CA GLU A 668 -10.38 14.13 -28.33
C GLU A 668 -11.19 14.78 -27.19
N ASN A 669 -10.88 14.43 -25.92
CA ASN A 669 -11.67 14.86 -24.77
C ASN A 669 -10.89 15.84 -23.89
N THR A 670 -11.44 17.03 -23.70
CA THR A 670 -10.88 18.10 -22.87
C THR A 670 -11.70 18.27 -21.59
N LEU A 671 -11.05 18.07 -20.45
CA LEU A 671 -11.58 18.32 -19.11
C LEU A 671 -11.01 19.65 -18.59
N THR A 672 -11.87 20.62 -18.31
CA THR A 672 -11.48 21.91 -17.73
C THR A 672 -12.05 22.03 -16.33
N ILE A 673 -11.22 22.40 -15.35
CA ILE A 673 -11.59 22.57 -13.94
C ILE A 673 -11.28 24.02 -13.54
N GLU A 674 -12.26 24.71 -12.96
CA GLU A 674 -12.14 26.12 -12.57
C GLU A 674 -12.63 26.36 -11.14
N ARG A 675 -11.82 27.07 -10.33
CA ARG A 675 -12.20 27.61 -9.02
C ARG A 675 -13.04 28.87 -9.23
N LYS A 676 -14.17 28.97 -8.54
CA LYS A 676 -15.14 30.06 -8.75
C LYS A 676 -14.64 31.44 -8.28
N SER A 677 -13.77 31.50 -7.28
CA SER A 677 -13.22 32.76 -6.75
C SER A 677 -11.79 32.63 -6.23
N ASN A 678 -11.02 33.72 -6.34
CA ASN A 678 -9.71 33.86 -5.72
C ASN A 678 -9.82 34.52 -4.33
N ASP A 679 -10.97 35.10 -3.96
CA ASP A 679 -11.10 35.88 -2.73
C ASP A 679 -11.33 34.98 -1.50
N PHE A 680 -10.24 34.52 -0.90
CA PHE A 680 -10.27 33.71 0.32
C PHE A 680 -10.83 34.45 1.54
N ALA A 681 -10.74 35.78 1.57
CA ALA A 681 -11.10 36.60 2.73
C ALA A 681 -12.60 36.89 2.78
N ASN A 682 -13.21 37.25 1.65
CA ASN A 682 -14.61 37.68 1.58
C ASN A 682 -15.53 36.66 0.88
N ASP A 683 -15.00 35.78 0.03
CA ASP A 683 -15.77 34.75 -0.70
C ASP A 683 -15.14 33.34 -0.54
N LYS A 684 -15.01 32.93 0.71
CA LYS A 684 -14.45 31.61 1.06
C LYS A 684 -15.24 30.44 0.46
N ASP A 685 -16.53 30.64 0.21
CA ASP A 685 -17.40 29.67 -0.45
C ASP A 685 -17.11 29.55 -1.95
N GLY A 686 -16.97 30.67 -2.66
CA GLY A 686 -16.50 30.69 -4.05
C GLY A 686 -15.06 30.18 -4.18
N TYR A 687 -14.19 30.47 -3.21
CA TYR A 687 -12.83 29.91 -3.16
C TYR A 687 -12.84 28.38 -3.07
N ARG A 688 -13.76 27.80 -2.29
CA ARG A 688 -13.89 26.34 -2.15
C ARG A 688 -14.77 25.70 -3.22
N THR A 689 -15.47 26.49 -4.02
CA THR A 689 -16.32 25.98 -5.11
C THR A 689 -15.49 25.78 -6.37
N ARG A 690 -15.53 24.56 -6.92
CA ARG A 690 -15.00 24.26 -8.25
C ARG A 690 -16.13 23.81 -9.19
N THR A 691 -15.96 24.12 -10.47
CA THR A 691 -16.75 23.54 -11.56
C THR A 691 -15.85 22.65 -12.42
N MET A 692 -16.41 21.64 -13.06
CA MET A 692 -15.71 20.86 -14.09
C MET A 692 -16.58 20.79 -15.34
N THR A 693 -15.96 21.01 -16.50
CA THR A 693 -16.59 20.85 -17.81
C THR A 693 -15.84 19.81 -18.63
N LEU A 694 -16.57 18.91 -19.30
CA LEU A 694 -16.03 17.98 -20.29
C LEU A 694 -16.51 18.43 -21.66
N ASN A 695 -15.58 18.73 -22.57
CA ASN A 695 -15.88 19.24 -23.92
C ASN A 695 -16.83 20.45 -23.88
N GLY A 696 -16.65 21.33 -22.89
CA GLY A 696 -17.48 22.52 -22.65
C GLY A 696 -18.81 22.27 -21.93
N GLN A 697 -19.18 21.02 -21.63
CA GLN A 697 -20.41 20.69 -20.89
C GLN A 697 -20.13 20.54 -19.40
N GLN A 698 -20.82 21.29 -18.53
CA GLN A 698 -20.66 21.17 -17.08
C GLN A 698 -21.13 19.79 -16.58
N ILE A 699 -20.22 19.08 -15.90
CA ILE A 699 -20.41 17.73 -15.36
C ILE A 699 -20.25 17.66 -13.83
N PHE A 700 -19.63 18.66 -13.21
CA PHE A 700 -19.49 18.78 -11.75
C PHE A 700 -19.63 20.26 -11.34
N GLU A 701 -20.24 20.49 -10.18
CA GLU A 701 -20.15 21.76 -9.44
C GLU A 701 -20.21 21.45 -7.95
N GLY A 702 -19.39 22.10 -7.13
CA GLY A 702 -19.51 22.02 -5.68
C GLY A 702 -18.27 22.44 -4.92
N LYS A 703 -18.43 22.53 -3.61
CA LYS A 703 -17.40 22.68 -2.59
C LYS A 703 -17.45 21.48 -1.63
N PRO A 704 -16.44 21.25 -0.76
CA PRO A 704 -16.46 20.16 0.21
C PRO A 704 -17.76 20.13 1.04
N GLY A 705 -18.52 19.03 0.93
CA GLY A 705 -19.83 18.84 1.57
C GLY A 705 -21.06 19.22 0.74
N ASP A 706 -20.88 19.86 -0.43
CA ASP A 706 -21.95 20.32 -1.33
C ASP A 706 -21.77 19.77 -2.77
N GLU A 707 -21.08 18.65 -2.94
CA GLU A 707 -20.73 18.08 -4.25
C GLU A 707 -21.95 17.56 -5.02
N LYS A 708 -22.07 17.96 -6.29
CA LYS A 708 -23.09 17.44 -7.21
C LYS A 708 -22.48 17.26 -8.61
N TYR A 709 -22.79 16.14 -9.26
CA TYR A 709 -22.23 15.82 -10.58
C TYR A 709 -23.09 14.86 -11.41
N LEU A 710 -22.82 14.82 -12.71
CA LEU A 710 -23.22 13.77 -13.63
C LEU A 710 -22.00 13.36 -14.48
N PHE A 711 -21.22 12.39 -14.01
CA PHE A 711 -19.99 11.96 -14.68
C PHE A 711 -20.24 10.86 -15.71
N PRO A 712 -19.78 11.00 -16.96
CA PRO A 712 -19.79 9.92 -17.94
C PRO A 712 -18.65 8.94 -17.67
N TRP A 713 -18.96 7.75 -17.15
CA TRP A 713 -17.97 6.72 -16.89
C TRP A 713 -17.90 5.74 -18.06
N SER A 714 -16.79 5.81 -18.79
CA SER A 714 -16.61 5.11 -20.07
C SER A 714 -15.68 3.89 -19.97
N TRP A 715 -15.28 3.49 -18.76
CA TRP A 715 -14.26 2.47 -18.50
C TRP A 715 -14.82 1.32 -17.65
N ASP A 716 -14.36 0.10 -17.92
CA ASP A 716 -14.53 -1.05 -17.03
C ASP A 716 -13.57 -0.95 -15.82
N GLN A 717 -13.69 -1.86 -14.87
CA GLN A 717 -12.86 -1.91 -13.66
C GLN A 717 -11.35 -2.14 -13.90
N ASN A 718 -10.92 -2.27 -15.17
CA ASN A 718 -9.52 -2.42 -15.59
C ASN A 718 -9.11 -1.33 -16.61
N GLY A 719 -9.86 -0.24 -16.72
CA GLY A 719 -9.58 0.89 -17.62
C GLY A 719 -9.88 0.65 -19.09
N LYS A 720 -10.52 -0.47 -19.45
CA LYS A 720 -10.90 -0.74 -20.84
C LYS A 720 -12.16 0.02 -21.20
N LYS A 721 -12.17 0.65 -22.37
CA LYS A 721 -13.32 1.40 -22.87
C LYS A 721 -14.56 0.50 -22.99
N LEU A 722 -15.65 0.89 -22.35
CA LEU A 722 -16.94 0.21 -22.40
C LEU A 722 -17.54 0.30 -23.81
N SER A 723 -18.35 -0.68 -24.18
CA SER A 723 -19.19 -0.61 -25.38
C SER A 723 -20.33 0.40 -25.21
N LYS A 724 -20.85 0.94 -26.32
CA LYS A 724 -21.80 2.08 -26.32
C LYS A 724 -23.11 1.80 -25.58
N GLU A 725 -23.49 0.53 -25.45
CA GLU A 725 -24.65 0.04 -24.71
C GLU A 725 -24.38 -0.28 -23.23
N ASN A 726 -23.10 -0.26 -22.81
CA ASN A 726 -22.64 -0.41 -21.43
C ASN A 726 -22.08 0.90 -20.83
N GLU A 727 -21.84 1.94 -21.64
CA GLU A 727 -21.63 3.31 -21.16
C GLU A 727 -22.67 3.71 -20.08
N LYS A 728 -22.18 4.25 -18.96
CA LYS A 728 -22.99 4.63 -17.79
C LYS A 728 -22.67 6.06 -17.34
N LEU A 729 -23.62 6.70 -16.67
CA LEU A 729 -23.37 7.96 -15.97
C LEU A 729 -23.51 7.71 -14.46
N TYR A 730 -22.59 8.24 -13.65
CA TYR A 730 -22.79 8.32 -12.20
C TYR A 730 -23.38 9.67 -11.81
N HIS A 731 -24.35 9.67 -10.91
CA HIS A 731 -24.90 10.87 -10.31
C HIS A 731 -24.82 10.80 -8.78
N TRP A 732 -24.42 11.93 -8.20
CA TRP A 732 -24.37 12.18 -6.77
C TRP A 732 -24.81 13.61 -6.48
N ASN A 733 -25.35 13.82 -5.28
CA ASN A 733 -25.67 15.12 -4.73
C ASN A 733 -25.60 15.05 -3.19
N THR A 734 -24.56 15.64 -2.59
CA THR A 734 -24.29 15.56 -1.14
C THR A 734 -25.43 16.15 -0.30
N ASN A 735 -26.20 17.11 -0.83
CA ASN A 735 -27.37 17.69 -0.15
C ASN A 735 -28.73 17.16 -0.62
N GLY A 736 -28.76 16.43 -1.74
CA GLY A 736 -30.00 15.97 -2.37
C GLY A 736 -30.80 17.07 -3.04
N GLY A 737 -32.01 16.72 -3.48
CA GLY A 737 -32.90 17.58 -4.27
C GLY A 737 -32.63 17.54 -5.78
N LYS A 738 -33.28 18.45 -6.49
CA LYS A 738 -33.34 18.46 -7.96
C LYS A 738 -32.14 19.15 -8.60
N THR A 739 -31.48 18.46 -9.52
CA THR A 739 -30.44 19.02 -10.40
C THR A 739 -30.77 18.74 -11.86
N THR A 740 -30.30 19.59 -12.79
CA THR A 740 -30.49 19.41 -14.23
C THR A 740 -29.16 19.54 -14.94
N TRP A 741 -28.85 18.57 -15.80
CA TRP A 741 -27.57 18.43 -16.47
C TRP A 741 -27.77 18.28 -17.97
N THR A 742 -26.85 18.83 -18.78
CA THR A 742 -26.72 18.42 -20.18
C THR A 742 -26.12 17.02 -20.22
N VAL A 743 -26.69 16.12 -21.02
CA VAL A 743 -26.16 14.75 -21.16
C VAL A 743 -25.12 14.68 -22.28
N PRO A 744 -24.17 13.72 -22.24
CA PRO A 744 -23.21 13.54 -23.31
C PRO A 744 -23.88 13.23 -24.66
N THR A 745 -23.21 13.56 -25.76
CA THR A 745 -23.67 13.28 -27.12
C THR A 745 -24.05 11.81 -27.30
N GLY A 746 -25.23 11.55 -27.88
CA GLY A 746 -25.77 10.20 -28.08
C GLY A 746 -26.64 9.66 -26.94
N TRP A 747 -26.81 10.40 -25.84
CA TRP A 747 -27.81 10.12 -24.81
C TRP A 747 -29.13 10.83 -25.14
N GLN A 748 -30.21 10.05 -25.29
CA GLN A 748 -31.53 10.55 -25.69
C GLN A 748 -32.65 9.61 -25.24
N GLY A 749 -33.91 10.06 -25.30
CA GLY A 749 -35.08 9.24 -25.01
C GLY A 749 -35.32 9.03 -23.51
N THR A 750 -35.67 7.82 -23.09
CA THR A 750 -35.93 7.47 -21.68
C THR A 750 -34.83 6.57 -21.15
N VAL A 751 -34.08 7.05 -20.15
CA VAL A 751 -33.01 6.31 -19.46
C VAL A 751 -33.53 5.61 -18.21
N LYS A 752 -32.74 4.67 -17.70
CA LYS A 752 -32.96 3.96 -16.44
C LYS A 752 -32.01 4.53 -15.39
N VAL A 753 -32.57 5.02 -14.30
CA VAL A 753 -31.83 5.55 -13.14
C VAL A 753 -32.01 4.57 -11.98
N TYR A 754 -30.92 4.10 -11.41
CA TYR A 754 -30.91 3.16 -10.28
C TYR A 754 -30.29 3.82 -9.07
N GLU A 755 -30.84 3.57 -7.88
CA GLU A 755 -30.13 3.82 -6.63
C GLU A 755 -29.09 2.70 -6.46
N LEU A 756 -27.89 3.04 -5.99
CA LEU A 756 -26.87 2.06 -5.63
C LEU A 756 -26.88 1.80 -4.12
N THR A 757 -26.92 0.53 -3.76
CA THR A 757 -26.87 0.03 -2.37
C THR A 757 -25.92 -1.16 -2.27
N GLU A 758 -25.69 -1.68 -1.07
CA GLU A 758 -24.90 -2.91 -0.87
C GLU A 758 -25.47 -4.16 -1.58
N LEU A 759 -26.73 -4.11 -2.03
CA LEU A 759 -27.39 -5.14 -2.84
C LEU A 759 -27.32 -4.86 -4.36
N GLY A 760 -26.73 -3.72 -4.74
CA GLY A 760 -26.49 -3.30 -6.11
C GLY A 760 -27.47 -2.24 -6.59
N LYS A 761 -27.89 -2.35 -7.85
CA LYS A 761 -28.87 -1.46 -8.49
C LYS A 761 -30.28 -1.78 -7.99
N GLU A 762 -30.89 -0.82 -7.29
CA GLU A 762 -32.24 -0.88 -6.75
C GLU A 762 -33.09 0.32 -7.19
N ASN A 763 -34.38 0.32 -6.81
CA ASN A 763 -35.31 1.46 -6.94
C ASN A 763 -35.36 2.12 -8.33
N MET A 764 -35.32 1.31 -9.39
CA MET A 764 -35.22 1.75 -10.79
C MET A 764 -36.35 2.73 -11.18
N LYS A 765 -35.96 3.88 -11.73
CA LYS A 765 -36.87 4.91 -12.27
C LYS A 765 -36.59 5.14 -13.75
N ASN A 766 -37.67 5.35 -14.51
CA ASN A 766 -37.60 5.87 -15.88
C ASN A 766 -37.49 7.40 -15.82
N VAL A 767 -36.47 7.97 -16.45
CA VAL A 767 -36.31 9.44 -16.55
C VAL A 767 -36.15 9.81 -18.03
N LYS A 768 -36.85 10.86 -18.48
CA LYS A 768 -36.73 11.36 -19.85
C LYS A 768 -35.56 12.33 -19.97
N ILE A 769 -34.88 12.27 -21.12
CA ILE A 769 -33.97 13.29 -21.60
C ILE A 769 -34.77 14.19 -22.55
N GLU A 770 -34.84 15.47 -22.22
CA GLU A 770 -35.60 16.48 -22.98
C GLU A 770 -34.63 17.59 -23.42
N ASN A 771 -34.59 17.88 -24.72
CA ASN A 771 -33.69 18.88 -25.32
C ASN A 771 -32.21 18.70 -24.93
N GLY A 772 -31.74 17.45 -24.87
CA GLY A 772 -30.36 17.11 -24.47
C GLY A 772 -30.06 17.29 -22.98
N LYS A 773 -31.08 17.42 -22.12
CA LYS A 773 -30.95 17.58 -20.67
C LYS A 773 -31.69 16.51 -19.90
N ILE A 774 -31.18 16.17 -18.72
CA ILE A 774 -31.81 15.27 -17.74
C ILE A 774 -32.00 16.01 -16.41
N THR A 775 -33.17 15.87 -15.81
CA THR A 775 -33.45 16.35 -14.44
C THR A 775 -33.54 15.17 -13.49
N LEU A 776 -32.73 15.19 -12.43
CA LEU A 776 -32.64 14.13 -11.42
C LEU A 776 -33.03 14.69 -10.06
N ASP A 777 -33.93 14.00 -9.37
CA ASP A 777 -34.37 14.31 -8.00
C ASP A 777 -33.73 13.29 -7.04
N ALA A 778 -32.60 13.67 -6.45
CA ALA A 778 -31.73 12.79 -5.69
C ALA A 778 -32.00 12.87 -4.18
N LYS A 779 -32.07 11.73 -3.51
CA LYS A 779 -31.92 11.65 -2.05
C LYS A 779 -30.54 12.19 -1.64
N LYS A 780 -30.46 12.79 -0.45
CA LYS A 780 -29.20 13.26 0.17
C LYS A 780 -28.19 12.10 0.26
N SER A 781 -26.93 12.36 -0.09
CA SER A 781 -25.80 11.41 0.03
C SER A 781 -26.17 9.99 -0.42
N THR A 782 -26.74 9.88 -1.62
CA THR A 782 -27.15 8.62 -2.24
C THR A 782 -26.53 8.54 -3.64
N ALA A 783 -25.90 7.41 -3.94
CA ALA A 783 -25.29 7.15 -5.23
C ALA A 783 -26.33 6.66 -6.24
N TYR A 784 -26.20 7.10 -7.48
CA TYR A 784 -27.03 6.65 -8.60
C TYR A 784 -26.18 6.29 -9.81
N VAL A 785 -26.62 5.27 -10.55
CA VAL A 785 -26.11 4.95 -11.89
C VAL A 785 -27.21 5.04 -12.93
N ILE A 786 -26.88 5.60 -14.09
CA ILE A 786 -27.81 5.86 -15.19
C ILE A 786 -27.35 5.10 -16.44
N TYR A 787 -28.28 4.37 -17.06
CA TYR A 787 -28.07 3.59 -18.28
C TYR A 787 -29.10 3.92 -19.36
N LYS A 788 -28.69 3.79 -20.64
CA LYS A 788 -29.56 3.93 -21.82
C LYS A 788 -30.68 2.88 -21.89
N GLY A 789 -30.50 1.73 -21.25
CA GLY A 789 -31.44 0.61 -21.20
C GLY A 789 -31.39 -0.12 -19.86
N PRO A 790 -32.27 -1.12 -19.64
CA PRO A 790 -32.29 -1.88 -18.39
C PRO A 790 -31.02 -2.69 -18.18
N LYS A 791 -30.52 -2.71 -16.95
CA LYS A 791 -29.43 -3.56 -16.47
C LYS A 791 -29.86 -4.32 -15.22
N SER A 792 -29.38 -5.56 -15.07
CA SER A 792 -29.48 -6.36 -13.85
C SER A 792 -28.22 -6.21 -12.98
N ASN A 793 -28.26 -6.71 -11.76
CA ASN A 793 -27.04 -6.94 -10.98
C ASN A 793 -26.29 -8.17 -11.52
N LYS A 794 -24.97 -8.19 -11.29
CA LYS A 794 -24.17 -9.42 -11.42
C LYS A 794 -24.66 -10.37 -10.34
N ASP A 795 -24.77 -11.66 -10.65
CA ASP A 795 -25.09 -12.65 -9.63
C ASP A 795 -23.88 -12.86 -8.69
N VAL A 796 -24.13 -12.96 -7.40
CA VAL A 796 -23.09 -12.96 -6.36
C VAL A 796 -23.20 -14.20 -5.50
N ASN A 797 -22.20 -15.06 -5.63
CA ASN A 797 -22.00 -16.22 -4.76
C ASN A 797 -21.31 -15.75 -3.47
N TRP A 798 -22.12 -15.33 -2.50
CA TRP A 798 -21.65 -14.95 -1.17
C TRP A 798 -20.97 -16.12 -0.45
N SER A 799 -19.81 -15.83 0.15
CA SER A 799 -19.07 -16.72 1.05
C SER A 799 -18.54 -17.99 0.36
N GLU A 800 -18.18 -17.88 -0.92
CA GLU A 800 -17.63 -19.00 -1.67
C GLU A 800 -16.37 -19.59 -1.00
N GLY A 801 -16.30 -20.92 -0.92
CA GLY A 801 -15.23 -21.61 -0.20
C GLY A 801 -15.39 -21.68 1.33
N MET A 802 -16.27 -20.89 1.94
CA MET A 802 -16.48 -20.84 3.41
C MET A 802 -17.44 -21.92 3.95
N HIS A 803 -17.70 -22.97 3.16
CA HIS A 803 -18.60 -24.09 3.46
C HIS A 803 -20.10 -23.74 3.62
N LEU A 804 -20.48 -22.47 3.57
CA LEU A 804 -21.82 -21.91 3.71
C LEU A 804 -22.11 -20.88 2.62
N ILE A 805 -23.37 -20.50 2.48
CA ILE A 805 -23.79 -19.35 1.67
C ILE A 805 -24.09 -18.19 2.63
N ASP A 806 -23.51 -17.02 2.35
CA ASP A 806 -23.84 -15.74 2.99
C ASP A 806 -23.53 -15.69 4.50
N THR A 807 -22.34 -16.13 4.92
CA THR A 807 -21.91 -16.26 6.32
C THR A 807 -22.01 -14.97 7.15
N GLY A 808 -21.83 -13.83 6.49
CA GLY A 808 -21.94 -12.48 7.08
C GLY A 808 -23.25 -11.73 6.77
N PHE A 809 -24.31 -12.46 6.37
CA PHE A 809 -25.66 -11.93 6.09
C PHE A 809 -25.73 -10.74 5.09
N ASN A 810 -24.71 -10.59 4.24
CA ASN A 810 -24.54 -9.52 3.25
C ASN A 810 -25.59 -9.55 2.14
N SER A 811 -26.19 -10.72 1.85
CA SER A 811 -27.29 -10.86 0.88
C SER A 811 -28.58 -10.13 1.31
N ASN A 812 -28.68 -9.73 2.58
CA ASN A 812 -29.90 -9.24 3.23
C ASN A 812 -31.12 -10.17 2.98
N SER A 813 -30.87 -11.48 2.87
CA SER A 813 -31.88 -12.49 2.58
C SER A 813 -31.77 -13.72 3.49
N LEU A 814 -32.93 -14.29 3.81
CA LEU A 814 -33.05 -15.56 4.53
C LEU A 814 -33.45 -16.72 3.60
N LYS A 815 -33.47 -16.51 2.27
CA LYS A 815 -33.94 -17.50 1.27
C LYS A 815 -33.16 -18.83 1.32
N ASP A 816 -31.86 -18.78 1.61
CA ASP A 816 -30.96 -19.93 1.62
C ASP A 816 -30.95 -20.66 2.98
N ARG A 817 -31.89 -20.32 3.88
CA ARG A 817 -31.95 -20.80 5.26
C ARG A 817 -33.34 -21.34 5.57
N LYS A 818 -33.40 -22.54 6.16
CA LYS A 818 -34.66 -23.16 6.59
C LYS A 818 -35.01 -22.72 8.00
N ILE A 819 -36.03 -21.87 8.12
CA ILE A 819 -36.54 -21.42 9.42
C ILE A 819 -37.63 -22.36 9.91
N LYS A 820 -37.55 -22.79 11.18
CA LYS A 820 -38.62 -23.48 11.92
C LYS A 820 -38.96 -22.71 13.18
N GLY A 821 -40.21 -22.83 13.62
CA GLY A 821 -40.71 -22.16 14.82
C GLY A 821 -41.36 -20.81 14.50
N ASP A 822 -41.03 -19.79 15.30
CA ASP A 822 -41.58 -18.44 15.16
C ASP A 822 -40.81 -17.63 14.11
N SER A 823 -41.13 -17.82 12.83
CA SER A 823 -40.35 -17.25 11.73
C SER A 823 -40.40 -15.72 11.64
N GLN A 824 -41.41 -15.06 12.22
CA GLN A 824 -41.53 -13.59 12.22
C GLN A 824 -40.58 -12.92 13.22
N ALA A 825 -40.05 -13.68 14.17
CA ALA A 825 -39.03 -13.24 15.11
C ALA A 825 -37.62 -13.15 14.49
N VAL A 826 -37.43 -13.72 13.29
CA VAL A 826 -36.14 -13.80 12.58
C VAL A 826 -36.05 -12.71 11.53
N LYS A 827 -35.01 -11.87 11.60
CA LYS A 827 -34.75 -10.78 10.66
C LYS A 827 -33.26 -10.67 10.39
N ILE A 828 -32.89 -10.02 9.30
CA ILE A 828 -31.57 -9.40 9.17
C ILE A 828 -31.76 -7.93 9.59
N THR A 829 -30.88 -7.44 10.46
CA THR A 829 -30.87 -6.05 10.93
C THR A 829 -29.48 -5.46 10.75
N LYS A 830 -29.36 -4.13 10.85
CA LYS A 830 -28.06 -3.45 10.85
C LYS A 830 -27.63 -3.12 12.28
N SER A 831 -26.34 -3.27 12.57
CA SER A 831 -25.70 -2.69 13.75
C SER A 831 -25.65 -1.16 13.64
N GLU A 832 -25.30 -0.48 14.73
CA GLU A 832 -25.08 0.98 14.71
C GLU A 832 -23.89 1.36 13.80
N GLY A 833 -22.98 0.41 13.55
CA GLY A 833 -21.89 0.48 12.56
C GLY A 833 -22.26 0.07 11.12
N ASN A 834 -23.55 -0.06 10.79
CA ASN A 834 -24.07 -0.42 9.45
C ASN A 834 -23.75 -1.85 8.94
N ASN A 835 -23.23 -2.76 9.76
CA ASN A 835 -23.03 -4.17 9.37
C ASN A 835 -24.31 -5.00 9.53
N ASN A 836 -24.54 -6.01 8.67
CA ASN A 836 -25.76 -6.81 8.66
C ASN A 836 -25.62 -8.01 9.62
N MET A 837 -26.65 -8.29 10.42
CA MET A 837 -26.64 -9.36 11.43
C MET A 837 -27.94 -10.15 11.39
N LEU A 838 -27.88 -11.46 11.60
CA LEU A 838 -29.06 -12.26 11.90
C LEU A 838 -29.56 -11.94 13.31
N THR A 839 -30.81 -11.53 13.41
CA THR A 839 -31.47 -11.19 14.68
C THR A 839 -32.62 -12.14 14.95
N ILE A 840 -32.64 -12.76 16.12
CA ILE A 840 -33.81 -13.48 16.64
C ILE A 840 -34.30 -12.75 17.89
N SER A 841 -35.55 -12.29 17.90
CA SER A 841 -36.05 -11.42 18.98
C SER A 841 -37.50 -11.71 19.39
N ASN A 842 -37.77 -11.64 20.69
CA ASN A 842 -39.10 -11.72 21.31
C ASN A 842 -39.98 -12.93 20.92
N ASN A 843 -39.37 -14.00 20.41
CA ASN A 843 -40.02 -15.21 19.88
C ASN A 843 -40.87 -15.93 20.93
N LYS A 844 -42.07 -16.38 20.53
CA LYS A 844 -43.03 -17.11 21.38
C LYS A 844 -42.96 -18.63 21.25
N LYS A 845 -42.15 -19.12 20.30
CA LYS A 845 -41.77 -20.54 20.14
C LYS A 845 -40.26 -20.61 19.90
N LYS A 846 -39.60 -21.72 20.25
CA LYS A 846 -38.18 -21.94 19.90
C LYS A 846 -38.01 -21.75 18.39
N VAL A 847 -36.97 -21.02 18.00
CA VAL A 847 -36.61 -20.77 16.61
C VAL A 847 -35.38 -21.59 16.25
N ASN A 848 -35.35 -22.13 15.04
CA ASN A 848 -34.21 -22.81 14.44
C ASN A 848 -34.00 -22.27 13.02
N VAL A 849 -32.77 -21.86 12.69
CA VAL A 849 -32.35 -21.33 11.39
C VAL A 849 -31.27 -22.26 10.84
N THR A 850 -31.67 -23.21 9.99
CA THR A 850 -30.80 -24.30 9.51
C THR A 850 -30.24 -24.01 8.11
N GLN A 851 -28.97 -24.28 7.87
CA GLN A 851 -28.37 -24.38 6.52
C GLN A 851 -27.51 -25.65 6.40
N LYS A 852 -27.36 -26.15 5.16
CA LYS A 852 -26.53 -27.32 4.84
C LYS A 852 -25.10 -26.89 4.56
N LEU A 853 -24.11 -27.59 5.15
CA LEU A 853 -22.69 -27.33 4.88
C LEU A 853 -22.26 -27.96 3.55
N THR A 854 -21.28 -27.35 2.90
CA THR A 854 -20.80 -27.73 1.55
C THR A 854 -19.28 -27.82 1.52
N GLY A 855 -18.72 -28.60 0.58
CA GLY A 855 -17.27 -28.66 0.35
C GLY A 855 -16.40 -29.21 1.50
N LEU A 856 -17.01 -29.79 2.55
CA LEU A 856 -16.28 -30.41 3.65
C LEU A 856 -15.61 -31.72 3.21
N LYS A 857 -14.42 -32.00 3.75
CA LYS A 857 -13.69 -33.26 3.57
C LYS A 857 -14.32 -34.37 4.43
N PRO A 858 -14.42 -35.63 3.96
CA PRO A 858 -14.81 -36.79 4.78
C PRO A 858 -13.78 -37.13 5.86
N ASN A 859 -14.23 -37.73 6.97
CA ASN A 859 -13.38 -38.17 8.10
C ASN A 859 -12.36 -37.11 8.56
N THR A 860 -12.79 -35.85 8.64
CA THR A 860 -11.94 -34.69 8.95
C THR A 860 -12.55 -33.91 10.11
N THR A 861 -11.71 -33.40 11.00
CA THR A 861 -12.10 -32.58 12.15
C THR A 861 -12.16 -31.10 11.78
N TYR A 862 -13.17 -30.42 12.31
CA TYR A 862 -13.50 -29.05 12.01
C TYR A 862 -13.88 -28.29 13.28
N ALA A 863 -13.52 -27.01 13.33
CA ALA A 863 -14.16 -26.04 14.19
C ALA A 863 -15.20 -25.27 13.38
N ALA A 864 -16.40 -25.11 13.94
CA ALA A 864 -17.37 -24.10 13.52
C ALA A 864 -17.48 -23.05 14.62
N TYR A 865 -17.50 -21.77 14.27
CA TYR A 865 -17.91 -20.71 15.18
C TYR A 865 -18.87 -19.72 14.53
N VAL A 866 -19.57 -18.97 15.38
CA VAL A 866 -20.40 -17.83 15.00
C VAL A 866 -20.16 -16.73 16.04
N GLY A 867 -20.00 -15.48 15.60
CA GLY A 867 -20.00 -14.34 16.50
C GLY A 867 -21.41 -14.15 17.07
N ILE A 868 -21.55 -14.05 18.40
CA ILE A 868 -22.85 -13.90 19.05
C ILE A 868 -22.86 -12.81 20.13
N ASP A 869 -23.88 -11.95 20.08
CA ASP A 869 -24.28 -11.05 21.16
C ASP A 869 -25.70 -11.40 21.59
N ASN A 870 -25.86 -11.94 22.81
CA ASN A 870 -27.16 -12.30 23.34
C ASN A 870 -27.61 -11.33 24.44
N ARG A 871 -28.58 -10.47 24.12
CA ARG A 871 -29.24 -9.53 25.05
C ARG A 871 -30.46 -10.16 25.75
N SER A 872 -30.52 -11.50 25.85
CA SER A 872 -31.64 -12.25 26.42
C SER A 872 -31.16 -13.30 27.41
N GLU A 873 -31.96 -13.53 28.45
CA GLU A 873 -31.78 -14.67 29.36
C GLU A 873 -32.10 -16.02 28.68
N ALA A 874 -32.79 -16.01 27.54
CA ALA A 874 -33.06 -17.22 26.77
C ALA A 874 -31.79 -17.73 26.08
N GLN A 875 -31.61 -19.05 26.11
CA GLN A 875 -30.47 -19.70 25.49
C GLN A 875 -30.48 -19.49 23.97
N ALA A 876 -29.34 -19.05 23.44
CA ALA A 876 -29.03 -19.01 22.02
C ALA A 876 -27.92 -20.02 21.73
N SER A 877 -28.05 -20.79 20.64
CA SER A 877 -27.19 -21.96 20.39
C SER A 877 -26.75 -22.06 18.94
N ILE A 878 -25.55 -22.61 18.76
CA ILE A 878 -25.07 -23.19 17.49
C ILE A 878 -25.14 -24.72 17.61
N THR A 879 -25.61 -25.40 16.56
CA THR A 879 -25.61 -26.86 16.50
C THR A 879 -25.17 -27.37 15.14
N ILE A 880 -24.11 -28.18 15.10
CA ILE A 880 -23.74 -28.98 13.93
C ILE A 880 -24.39 -30.36 14.05
N THR A 881 -25.03 -30.86 12.99
CA THR A 881 -25.42 -32.27 12.90
C THR A 881 -24.55 -32.93 11.83
N SER A 882 -23.79 -33.95 12.22
CA SER A 882 -22.85 -34.69 11.36
C SER A 882 -22.87 -36.17 11.75
N ASN A 883 -22.98 -37.08 10.79
CA ASN A 883 -22.96 -38.54 11.03
C ASN A 883 -23.93 -38.97 12.16
N ASP A 884 -25.18 -38.49 12.08
CA ASP A 884 -26.26 -38.65 13.07
C ASP A 884 -25.98 -38.15 14.51
N LYS A 885 -24.80 -37.56 14.76
CA LYS A 885 -24.37 -36.96 16.04
C LYS A 885 -24.59 -35.45 16.03
N LYS A 886 -24.98 -34.91 17.19
CA LYS A 886 -25.22 -33.48 17.40
C LYS A 886 -24.10 -32.82 18.23
N TYR A 887 -23.55 -31.81 17.58
CA TYR A 887 -22.51 -30.84 17.88
C TYR A 887 -23.04 -29.56 18.54
N THR A 888 -23.40 -29.46 19.81
CA THR A 888 -24.13 -28.27 20.33
C THR A 888 -23.34 -27.47 21.35
N ASN A 889 -23.35 -26.14 21.19
CA ASN A 889 -22.92 -25.17 22.19
C ASN A 889 -23.96 -24.04 22.31
N SER A 890 -24.05 -23.42 23.50
CA SER A 890 -25.07 -22.41 23.83
C SER A 890 -24.53 -21.32 24.74
N THR A 891 -25.18 -20.16 24.71
CA THR A 891 -24.94 -19.03 25.61
C THR A 891 -26.25 -18.50 26.18
N GLY A 892 -26.24 -18.12 27.45
CA GLY A 892 -27.28 -17.28 28.05
C GLY A 892 -27.10 -15.82 27.64
N LYS A 893 -27.46 -14.86 28.50
CA LYS A 893 -27.08 -13.46 28.30
C LYS A 893 -25.56 -13.33 28.20
N SER A 894 -25.05 -12.60 27.20
CA SER A 894 -23.60 -12.37 27.04
C SER A 894 -23.06 -11.47 28.16
N ILE A 895 -21.86 -11.78 28.66
CA ILE A 895 -21.28 -11.11 29.85
C ILE A 895 -19.97 -10.34 29.62
N ALA A 896 -19.33 -10.49 28.45
CA ALA A 896 -18.07 -9.81 28.13
C ALA A 896 -18.23 -8.96 26.87
N LYS A 897 -18.00 -7.64 27.00
CA LYS A 897 -17.95 -6.74 25.84
C LYS A 897 -16.79 -7.12 24.90
N ASN A 898 -16.91 -6.78 23.63
CA ASN A 898 -15.83 -7.03 22.67
C ASN A 898 -14.87 -5.84 22.60
N TYR A 899 -13.59 -6.09 22.89
CA TYR A 899 -12.53 -5.09 22.99
C TYR A 899 -11.49 -5.13 21.86
N VAL A 900 -11.72 -5.94 20.81
CA VAL A 900 -10.79 -6.13 19.68
C VAL A 900 -11.00 -5.05 18.62
N ARG A 901 -10.12 -4.05 18.56
CA ARG A 901 -10.30 -2.86 17.70
C ARG A 901 -10.48 -3.17 16.22
N ALA A 902 -9.66 -4.05 15.65
CA ALA A 902 -9.79 -4.43 14.23
C ALA A 902 -11.01 -5.31 13.89
N TYR A 903 -11.85 -5.69 14.86
CA TYR A 903 -13.05 -6.51 14.63
C TYR A 903 -14.31 -5.64 14.44
N ALA A 904 -15.15 -6.02 13.46
CA ALA A 904 -16.28 -5.22 12.99
C ALA A 904 -17.40 -5.02 14.03
N HIS A 905 -17.51 -5.90 15.03
CA HIS A 905 -18.50 -5.82 16.12
C HIS A 905 -17.84 -5.63 17.49
N ASN A 906 -16.79 -4.80 17.58
CA ASN A 906 -16.28 -4.35 18.87
C ASN A 906 -17.25 -3.38 19.57
N THR A 907 -16.95 -2.93 20.80
CA THR A 907 -17.88 -2.11 21.60
C THR A 907 -17.75 -0.58 21.42
N LEU A 908 -17.14 -0.07 20.34
CA LEU A 908 -17.09 1.37 20.05
C LEU A 908 -18.48 1.90 19.65
N GLY A 909 -19.18 2.46 20.65
CA GLY A 909 -20.54 3.01 20.52
C GLY A 909 -20.69 4.50 20.82
N SER A 910 -19.61 5.29 20.80
CA SER A 910 -19.66 6.72 21.16
C SER A 910 -19.98 7.63 19.96
N GLU A 911 -20.59 8.79 20.20
CA GLU A 911 -20.79 9.80 19.14
C GLU A 911 -19.45 10.31 18.55
N GLN A 912 -18.34 10.23 19.29
CA GLN A 912 -17.00 10.49 18.74
C GLN A 912 -16.59 9.39 17.76
N ALA A 913 -16.75 8.11 18.12
CA ALA A 913 -16.47 7.00 17.21
C ALA A 913 -17.29 7.11 15.92
N LYS A 914 -18.56 7.53 16.00
CA LYS A 914 -19.41 7.83 14.85
C LYS A 914 -18.87 8.97 13.97
N ALA A 915 -18.43 10.08 14.59
CA ALA A 915 -17.82 11.19 13.86
C ALA A 915 -16.53 10.77 13.11
N ASP A 916 -15.77 9.85 13.70
CA ASP A 916 -14.51 9.34 13.14
C ASP A 916 -14.69 8.16 12.14
N GLY A 917 -15.92 7.60 12.00
CA GLY A 917 -16.21 6.43 11.17
C GLY A 917 -15.84 5.08 11.80
N GLN A 918 -15.72 5.05 13.12
CA GLN A 918 -15.32 3.92 13.99
C GLN A 918 -16.50 3.36 14.81
N MET A 919 -17.74 3.72 14.48
CA MET A 919 -18.94 3.16 15.13
C MET A 919 -19.08 1.69 14.76
N THR A 920 -19.15 0.80 15.77
CA THR A 920 -19.18 -0.66 15.61
C THR A 920 -20.22 -1.36 16.50
N SER A 921 -20.81 -0.65 17.47
CA SER A 921 -21.71 -1.25 18.45
C SER A 921 -22.93 -1.91 17.81
N THR A 922 -23.37 -3.03 18.42
CA THR A 922 -24.53 -3.80 17.97
C THR A 922 -25.82 -3.01 18.16
N VAL A 923 -26.03 -2.52 19.39
CA VAL A 923 -27.20 -1.73 19.81
C VAL A 923 -26.94 -1.12 21.19
N ASP A 924 -27.53 0.04 21.46
CA ASP A 924 -27.44 0.78 22.73
C ASP A 924 -25.99 1.18 23.07
N GLY A 925 -25.19 1.54 22.06
CA GLY A 925 -23.80 1.98 22.24
C GLY A 925 -22.84 0.90 22.76
N THR A 926 -23.23 -0.38 22.70
CA THR A 926 -22.43 -1.51 23.19
C THR A 926 -22.45 -2.72 22.24
N SER A 927 -21.41 -3.56 22.33
CA SER A 927 -21.36 -4.89 21.70
C SER A 927 -20.77 -5.91 22.68
N TYR A 928 -21.42 -7.07 22.74
CA TYR A 928 -20.97 -8.27 23.46
C TYR A 928 -20.71 -9.44 22.49
N PHE A 929 -20.41 -9.15 21.22
CA PHE A 929 -20.09 -10.17 20.23
C PHE A 929 -18.86 -10.98 20.64
N GLN A 930 -19.04 -12.26 20.91
CA GLN A 930 -17.95 -13.20 21.16
C GLN A 930 -18.16 -14.48 20.34
N ASN A 931 -17.09 -15.09 19.85
CA ASN A 931 -17.19 -16.28 19.02
C ASN A 931 -17.61 -17.50 19.87
N MET A 932 -18.71 -18.14 19.50
CA MET A 932 -19.24 -19.36 20.14
C MET A 932 -18.89 -20.58 19.29
N TYR A 933 -18.09 -21.49 19.85
CA TYR A 933 -17.45 -22.59 19.14
C TYR A 933 -18.19 -23.94 19.22
N VAL A 934 -18.09 -24.74 18.17
CA VAL A 934 -18.39 -26.18 18.15
C VAL A 934 -17.28 -26.90 17.40
N PHE A 935 -16.64 -27.86 18.05
CA PHE A 935 -15.70 -28.80 17.42
C PHE A 935 -16.44 -30.07 17.02
N PHE A 936 -16.27 -30.52 15.79
CA PHE A 936 -16.96 -31.68 15.23
C PHE A 936 -16.10 -32.45 14.21
N GLU A 937 -16.53 -33.65 13.87
CA GLU A 937 -15.91 -34.51 12.86
C GLU A 937 -16.93 -34.82 11.75
N THR A 938 -16.46 -34.97 10.51
CA THR A 938 -17.28 -35.46 9.40
C THR A 938 -17.22 -36.98 9.33
N GLY A 939 -18.33 -37.63 8.97
CA GLY A 939 -18.32 -39.06 8.65
C GLY A 939 -17.74 -39.36 7.26
N LYS A 940 -17.86 -40.63 6.83
CA LYS A 940 -17.52 -41.06 5.45
C LYS A 940 -18.30 -40.31 4.37
N LYS A 941 -19.47 -39.76 4.71
CA LYS A 941 -20.26 -38.84 3.89
C LYS A 941 -20.27 -37.46 4.56
N ALA A 942 -19.40 -36.58 4.10
CA ALA A 942 -19.43 -35.16 4.51
C ALA A 942 -20.58 -34.36 3.86
N SER A 943 -21.32 -34.98 2.94
CA SER A 943 -22.38 -34.35 2.16
C SER A 943 -23.66 -34.06 2.92
N ASP A 944 -23.85 -34.54 4.15
CA ASP A 944 -25.14 -34.45 4.88
C ASP A 944 -25.05 -33.66 6.19
N VAL A 945 -23.98 -32.87 6.34
CA VAL A 945 -23.75 -32.03 7.53
C VAL A 945 -24.61 -30.76 7.47
N THR A 946 -25.22 -30.37 8.59
CA THR A 946 -26.01 -29.12 8.70
C THR A 946 -25.60 -28.31 9.91
N ILE A 947 -25.59 -26.98 9.78
CA ILE A 947 -25.55 -26.03 10.90
C ILE A 947 -26.97 -25.54 11.21
N ASP A 948 -27.25 -25.35 12.49
CA ASP A 948 -28.47 -24.74 13.00
C ASP A 948 -28.14 -23.66 14.02
N LEU A 949 -28.56 -22.42 13.76
CA LEU A 949 -28.56 -21.34 14.74
C LEU A 949 -29.95 -21.29 15.38
N SER A 950 -30.03 -21.42 16.70
CA SER A 950 -31.30 -21.57 17.40
C SER A 950 -31.42 -20.64 18.60
N ARG A 951 -32.66 -20.38 19.02
CA ARG A 951 -32.96 -19.60 20.21
C ARG A 951 -34.22 -20.09 20.90
N ASP A 952 -34.15 -20.28 22.21
CA ASP A 952 -35.29 -20.63 23.05
C ASP A 952 -36.28 -19.46 23.23
N VAL A 953 -37.43 -19.73 23.86
CA VAL A 953 -38.49 -18.73 24.05
C VAL A 953 -38.05 -17.66 25.05
N GLY A 954 -38.12 -16.39 24.66
CA GLY A 954 -37.77 -15.29 25.56
C GLY A 954 -37.92 -13.90 24.95
N ASN A 955 -37.92 -12.88 25.83
CA ASN A 955 -37.90 -11.47 25.45
C ASN A 955 -36.47 -10.98 25.18
N GLY A 956 -36.32 -9.79 24.59
CA GLY A 956 -35.02 -9.25 24.15
C GLY A 956 -34.58 -9.83 22.80
N ALA A 957 -33.34 -9.55 22.38
CA ALA A 957 -32.78 -9.95 21.09
C ALA A 957 -31.49 -10.77 21.23
N SER A 958 -31.20 -11.59 20.22
CA SER A 958 -29.93 -12.32 20.07
C SER A 958 -29.43 -12.09 18.64
N TYR A 959 -28.20 -11.62 18.50
CA TYR A 959 -27.57 -11.24 17.25
C TYR A 959 -26.46 -12.23 16.89
N PHE A 960 -26.39 -12.63 15.63
CA PHE A 960 -25.41 -13.57 15.10
C PHE A 960 -24.80 -13.02 13.82
N ASP A 961 -23.48 -13.17 13.66
CA ASP A 961 -22.75 -12.81 12.45
C ASP A 961 -21.48 -13.67 12.26
N ASP A 962 -20.81 -13.53 11.12
CA ASP A 962 -19.48 -14.09 10.82
C ASP A 962 -19.34 -15.60 11.12
N ILE A 963 -20.25 -16.40 10.54
CA ILE A 963 -20.18 -17.86 10.67
C ILE A 963 -18.94 -18.39 9.93
N ARG A 964 -18.02 -19.06 10.62
CA ARG A 964 -16.83 -19.68 10.00
C ARG A 964 -16.76 -21.16 10.31
N ILE A 965 -16.41 -21.96 9.30
CA ILE A 965 -16.03 -23.37 9.43
C ILE A 965 -14.62 -23.52 8.90
N VAL A 966 -13.75 -24.19 9.65
CA VAL A 966 -12.33 -24.35 9.32
C VAL A 966 -11.81 -25.69 9.85
N GLU A 967 -10.89 -26.31 9.10
CA GLU A 967 -10.22 -27.55 9.54
C GLU A 967 -9.43 -27.28 10.82
N SER A 968 -9.56 -28.15 11.82
CA SER A 968 -8.93 -27.96 13.13
C SER A 968 -8.63 -29.31 13.78
N ASN A 969 -7.45 -29.41 14.40
CA ASN A 969 -7.02 -30.57 15.19
C ASN A 969 -7.09 -30.28 16.70
N ALA A 970 -7.89 -29.29 17.12
CA ALA A 970 -8.01 -28.92 18.53
C ALA A 970 -8.78 -30.00 19.32
N GLU A 971 -8.11 -30.65 20.27
CA GLU A 971 -8.67 -31.70 21.13
C GLU A 971 -8.87 -31.22 22.59
N ASN A 972 -9.38 -29.99 22.76
CA ASN A 972 -9.47 -29.37 24.09
C ASN A 972 -10.32 -30.16 25.11
N GLN A 973 -11.42 -30.79 24.69
CA GLN A 973 -12.30 -31.56 25.58
C GLN A 973 -11.92 -33.05 25.64
N VAL A 974 -10.79 -33.36 26.29
CA VAL A 974 -10.23 -34.72 26.36
C VAL A 974 -11.10 -35.77 27.08
N SER A 975 -12.03 -35.35 27.95
CA SER A 975 -13.07 -36.23 28.51
C SER A 975 -14.28 -35.41 28.99
N SER A 976 -15.36 -36.06 29.45
CA SER A 976 -16.51 -35.35 30.04
C SER A 976 -16.17 -34.51 31.28
N ASN A 977 -15.06 -34.82 31.93
CA ASN A 977 -14.66 -34.26 33.23
C ASN A 977 -13.40 -33.39 33.13
N LYS A 978 -12.74 -33.32 31.97
CA LYS A 978 -11.45 -32.64 31.80
C LYS A 978 -11.37 -31.92 30.46
N PHE A 979 -10.99 -30.64 30.53
CA PHE A 979 -10.64 -29.76 29.42
C PHE A 979 -9.16 -29.39 29.54
N VAL A 980 -8.48 -29.23 28.40
CA VAL A 980 -7.09 -28.79 28.29
C VAL A 980 -6.93 -27.71 27.22
N GLN A 981 -5.98 -26.80 27.36
CA GLN A 981 -5.53 -25.88 26.32
C GLN A 981 -4.02 -25.66 26.44
N ASP A 982 -3.29 -26.12 25.43
CA ASP A 982 -1.84 -25.95 25.20
C ASP A 982 -1.53 -24.88 24.13
N PHE A 983 -2.57 -24.20 23.63
CA PHE A 983 -2.53 -23.14 22.63
C PHE A 983 -2.04 -23.53 21.21
N GLU A 984 -1.47 -24.74 21.05
CA GLU A 984 -0.90 -25.26 19.80
C GLU A 984 -1.88 -25.32 18.61
N ASN A 985 -3.17 -25.50 18.88
CA ASN A 985 -4.21 -25.73 17.85
C ASN A 985 -5.33 -24.67 17.89
N VAL A 986 -5.07 -23.49 18.45
CA VAL A 986 -6.08 -22.41 18.55
C VAL A 986 -6.46 -21.88 17.17
N VAL A 987 -7.76 -22.00 16.87
CA VAL A 987 -8.38 -21.60 15.59
C VAL A 987 -8.26 -20.10 15.32
N GLN A 988 -8.59 -19.28 16.32
CA GLN A 988 -8.29 -17.85 16.38
C GLN A 988 -8.40 -17.34 17.82
N GLY A 989 -7.77 -16.19 18.07
CA GLY A 989 -7.83 -15.47 19.33
C GLY A 989 -7.12 -16.22 20.45
N ILE A 990 -7.67 -16.16 21.65
CA ILE A 990 -7.06 -16.70 22.88
C ILE A 990 -7.95 -17.73 23.59
N TYR A 991 -8.75 -18.48 22.81
CA TYR A 991 -9.72 -19.47 23.30
C TYR A 991 -9.09 -20.41 24.35
N PRO A 992 -9.74 -20.69 25.51
CA PRO A 992 -11.13 -20.36 25.85
C PRO A 992 -11.36 -18.94 26.39
N PHE A 993 -10.32 -18.11 26.48
CA PHE A 993 -10.44 -16.73 26.94
C PHE A 993 -10.95 -15.79 25.85
N VAL A 994 -11.39 -14.60 26.26
CA VAL A 994 -11.67 -13.42 25.44
C VAL A 994 -11.05 -12.19 26.11
N ILE A 995 -10.69 -11.18 25.32
CA ILE A 995 -10.01 -9.97 25.80
C ILE A 995 -10.91 -9.18 26.77
N GLY A 996 -10.31 -8.71 27.87
CA GLY A 996 -10.93 -7.89 28.90
C GLY A 996 -10.81 -6.38 28.63
N ASN A 997 -11.20 -5.57 29.62
CA ASN A 997 -11.40 -4.13 29.45
C ASN A 997 -10.15 -3.26 29.68
N ILE A 998 -8.98 -3.86 29.94
CA ILE A 998 -7.77 -3.17 30.42
C ILE A 998 -7.27 -2.02 29.53
N GLU A 999 -7.38 -2.15 28.21
CA GLU A 999 -6.98 -1.11 27.24
C GLU A 999 -8.18 -0.36 26.64
N GLY A 1000 -9.41 -0.68 27.06
CA GLY A 1000 -10.60 -0.34 26.29
C GLY A 1000 -10.65 -1.11 24.97
N VAL A 1001 -11.27 -0.52 23.93
CA VAL A 1001 -11.20 -1.10 22.58
C VAL A 1001 -9.86 -0.72 21.95
N GLU A 1002 -8.99 -1.72 21.75
CA GLU A 1002 -7.63 -1.50 21.25
C GLU A 1002 -7.16 -2.66 20.36
N ASP A 1003 -6.10 -2.44 19.60
CA ASP A 1003 -5.30 -3.53 19.02
C ASP A 1003 -4.54 -4.21 20.18
N ASN A 1004 -5.22 -5.10 20.89
CA ASN A 1004 -4.88 -5.49 22.27
C ASN A 1004 -3.50 -6.16 22.42
N ARG A 1005 -2.73 -5.81 23.46
CA ARG A 1005 -1.40 -6.39 23.72
C ARG A 1005 -1.42 -7.79 24.33
N THR A 1006 -2.40 -8.61 23.95
CA THR A 1006 -2.53 -10.02 24.35
C THR A 1006 -2.78 -10.89 23.13
N HIS A 1007 -1.89 -11.84 22.87
CA HIS A 1007 -1.89 -12.69 21.67
C HIS A 1007 -1.25 -14.05 21.95
N LEU A 1008 -1.15 -14.91 20.93
CA LEU A 1008 -0.40 -16.16 21.02
C LEU A 1008 1.05 -15.93 20.57
N SER A 1009 1.99 -16.05 21.49
CA SER A 1009 3.43 -15.92 21.22
C SER A 1009 3.98 -17.17 20.51
N GLU A 1010 4.85 -17.01 19.52
CA GLU A 1010 5.48 -18.13 18.79
C GLU A 1010 6.93 -18.37 19.23
N LEU A 1011 7.34 -19.64 19.33
CA LEU A 1011 8.68 -20.05 19.76
C LEU A 1011 9.74 -19.86 18.66
N HIS A 1012 10.75 -19.04 18.94
CA HIS A 1012 11.99 -18.98 18.18
C HIS A 1012 13.19 -18.89 19.13
N ALA A 1013 13.62 -20.05 19.63
CA ALA A 1013 14.77 -20.16 20.51
C ALA A 1013 16.11 -19.86 19.77
N PRO A 1014 17.05 -19.13 20.37
CA PRO A 1014 17.05 -18.66 21.77
C PRO A 1014 16.32 -17.32 21.98
N TYR A 1015 15.93 -16.61 20.93
CA TYR A 1015 15.55 -15.19 20.95
C TYR A 1015 14.29 -14.89 21.78
N THR A 1016 13.30 -15.78 21.76
CA THR A 1016 12.04 -15.68 22.52
C THR A 1016 12.15 -16.18 23.97
N GLN A 1017 13.28 -16.78 24.33
CA GLN A 1017 13.45 -17.53 25.59
C GLN A 1017 14.39 -16.81 26.58
N ARG A 1018 14.34 -17.24 27.84
CA ARG A 1018 15.19 -16.70 28.92
C ARG A 1018 16.68 -16.69 28.54
N GLY A 1019 17.35 -15.60 28.90
CA GLY A 1019 18.79 -15.40 28.75
C GLY A 1019 19.23 -14.70 27.46
N TRP A 1020 18.48 -14.77 26.36
CA TRP A 1020 18.83 -13.96 25.18
C TRP A 1020 18.56 -12.48 25.47
N ASN A 1021 19.54 -11.61 25.18
CA ASN A 1021 19.44 -10.16 25.40
C ASN A 1021 18.85 -9.77 26.79
N GLN A 1022 19.29 -10.47 27.85
CA GLN A 1022 18.85 -10.24 29.25
C GLN A 1022 17.37 -10.54 29.55
N LYS A 1023 16.66 -11.27 28.67
CA LYS A 1023 15.28 -11.72 28.90
C LYS A 1023 15.17 -12.64 30.13
N ILE A 1024 14.20 -12.38 31.01
CA ILE A 1024 14.04 -13.06 32.31
C ILE A 1024 12.83 -14.00 32.41
N VAL A 1025 12.01 -14.04 31.37
CA VAL A 1025 10.82 -14.88 31.22
C VAL A 1025 10.81 -15.46 29.80
N ASN A 1026 10.21 -16.63 29.60
CA ASN A 1026 10.06 -17.19 28.26
C ASN A 1026 8.77 -16.67 27.62
N ASP A 1027 8.81 -16.27 26.34
CA ASP A 1027 7.58 -15.94 25.60
C ASP A 1027 6.73 -17.20 25.36
N VAL A 1028 7.37 -18.38 25.25
CA VAL A 1028 6.71 -19.68 25.12
C VAL A 1028 7.19 -20.64 26.21
N ILE A 1029 6.26 -21.26 26.92
CA ILE A 1029 6.51 -22.16 28.07
C ILE A 1029 6.70 -23.61 27.60
N ALA A 1030 5.79 -24.12 26.78
CA ALA A 1030 5.84 -25.45 26.16
C ALA A 1030 5.47 -25.39 24.68
N GLY A 1031 5.67 -26.50 23.96
CA GLY A 1031 5.28 -26.61 22.54
C GLY A 1031 5.96 -25.58 21.63
N LYS A 1032 5.14 -24.84 20.89
CA LYS A 1032 5.47 -23.72 20.01
C LYS A 1032 4.72 -22.43 20.37
N TRP A 1033 3.61 -22.53 21.11
CA TRP A 1033 2.72 -21.41 21.38
C TRP A 1033 2.42 -21.28 22.88
N SER A 1034 2.29 -20.06 23.35
CA SER A 1034 1.68 -19.77 24.66
C SER A 1034 0.81 -18.52 24.57
N LEU A 1035 -0.04 -18.27 25.57
CA LEU A 1035 -0.81 -17.03 25.66
C LEU A 1035 0.04 -15.96 26.35
N LYS A 1036 0.38 -14.87 25.64
CA LYS A 1036 1.22 -13.77 26.13
C LYS A 1036 0.44 -12.46 26.28
N THR A 1037 0.68 -11.73 27.37
CA THR A 1037 0.37 -10.31 27.55
C THR A 1037 1.64 -9.49 27.77
N ASN A 1038 1.85 -8.44 26.96
CA ASN A 1038 3.02 -7.54 27.06
C ASN A 1038 2.67 -6.24 27.79
N GLY A 1039 3.43 -5.91 28.83
CA GLY A 1039 3.48 -4.55 29.36
C GLY A 1039 2.28 -4.06 30.18
N LEU A 1040 1.19 -4.81 30.28
CA LEU A 1040 -0.10 -4.37 30.85
C LEU A 1040 -0.17 -4.49 32.39
N THR A 1041 0.75 -3.84 33.10
CA THR A 1041 0.73 -3.73 34.56
C THR A 1041 0.07 -2.43 35.03
N GLU A 1042 -0.27 -2.34 36.33
CA GLU A 1042 -0.86 -1.16 36.98
C GLU A 1042 -2.26 -0.74 36.47
N GLY A 1043 -2.91 -1.54 35.62
CA GLY A 1043 -4.20 -1.20 35.02
C GLY A 1043 -5.43 -1.26 35.94
N ASP A 1044 -5.36 -1.94 37.10
CA ASP A 1044 -6.51 -2.28 37.97
C ASP A 1044 -7.76 -2.73 37.19
N ALA A 1045 -7.54 -3.63 36.21
CA ALA A 1045 -8.53 -4.01 35.22
C ALA A 1045 -8.32 -5.45 34.72
N LEU A 1046 -9.35 -5.99 34.06
CA LEU A 1046 -9.35 -7.34 33.54
C LEU A 1046 -8.55 -7.42 32.22
N VAL A 1047 -7.55 -8.29 32.16
CA VAL A 1047 -6.74 -8.53 30.96
C VAL A 1047 -7.49 -9.42 29.98
N TYR A 1048 -8.00 -10.55 30.47
CA TYR A 1048 -8.83 -11.49 29.73
C TYR A 1048 -9.60 -12.42 30.69
N GLN A 1049 -10.71 -12.99 30.22
CA GLN A 1049 -11.52 -13.95 30.98
C GLN A 1049 -12.07 -15.08 30.10
N THR A 1050 -12.40 -16.22 30.71
CA THR A 1050 -13.32 -17.19 30.12
C THR A 1050 -14.73 -16.60 30.07
N ILE A 1051 -15.56 -17.14 29.18
CA ILE A 1051 -17.01 -16.89 29.14
C ILE A 1051 -17.76 -18.23 29.08
N PRO A 1052 -19.02 -18.31 29.57
CA PRO A 1052 -19.75 -19.59 29.67
C PRO A 1052 -19.89 -20.35 28.35
N GLN A 1053 -19.97 -19.65 27.22
CA GLN A 1053 -20.02 -20.24 25.88
C GLN A 1053 -18.67 -20.80 25.39
N ASN A 1054 -17.55 -20.47 26.04
CA ASN A 1054 -16.24 -21.05 25.72
C ASN A 1054 -15.93 -22.19 26.69
N PHE A 1055 -16.25 -22.03 27.98
CA PHE A 1055 -16.25 -23.09 28.98
C PHE A 1055 -17.34 -22.83 30.04
N THR A 1056 -18.30 -23.76 30.19
CA THR A 1056 -19.40 -23.60 31.14
C THR A 1056 -19.08 -24.23 32.50
N PHE A 1057 -18.84 -23.40 33.51
CA PHE A 1057 -18.77 -23.83 34.91
C PHE A 1057 -20.17 -24.18 35.43
N LYS A 1058 -20.57 -25.44 35.29
CA LYS A 1058 -21.93 -25.92 35.65
C LYS A 1058 -22.29 -25.58 37.11
N PRO A 1059 -23.51 -25.08 37.40
CA PRO A 1059 -23.95 -24.75 38.75
C PRO A 1059 -23.73 -25.88 39.77
N GLY A 1060 -23.15 -25.54 40.93
CA GLY A 1060 -22.87 -26.46 42.02
C GLY A 1060 -21.73 -27.47 41.78
N VAL A 1061 -21.11 -27.50 40.60
CA VAL A 1061 -19.96 -28.37 40.31
C VAL A 1061 -18.67 -27.62 40.61
N THR A 1062 -17.77 -28.25 41.36
CA THR A 1062 -16.43 -27.72 41.65
C THR A 1062 -15.41 -28.25 40.64
N TYR A 1063 -14.60 -27.34 40.12
CA TYR A 1063 -13.53 -27.61 39.16
C TYR A 1063 -12.19 -27.23 39.80
N LYS A 1064 -11.20 -28.11 39.67
CA LYS A 1064 -9.79 -27.77 39.87
C LYS A 1064 -9.27 -27.18 38.56
N ILE A 1065 -8.71 -25.99 38.64
CA ILE A 1065 -8.05 -25.32 37.53
C ILE A 1065 -6.54 -25.37 37.80
N THR A 1066 -5.75 -25.58 36.76
CA THR A 1066 -4.27 -25.59 36.83
C THR A 1066 -3.73 -25.04 35.52
N PHE A 1067 -2.66 -24.27 35.56
CA PHE A 1067 -1.94 -23.82 34.37
C PHE A 1067 -0.47 -23.53 34.74
N ASP A 1068 0.40 -23.59 33.74
CA ASP A 1068 1.76 -23.07 33.86
C ASP A 1068 1.78 -21.59 33.46
N TYR A 1069 2.67 -20.81 34.07
CA TYR A 1069 2.76 -19.38 33.81
C TYR A 1069 4.18 -18.83 33.99
N GLU A 1070 4.41 -17.69 33.34
CA GLU A 1070 5.55 -16.81 33.56
C GLU A 1070 5.03 -15.44 34.02
N ALA A 1071 5.67 -14.81 35.00
CA ALA A 1071 5.34 -13.44 35.43
C ALA A 1071 6.59 -12.64 35.78
N GLY A 1072 6.78 -11.51 35.11
CA GLY A 1072 7.97 -10.68 35.23
C GLY A 1072 8.20 -9.99 36.58
N SER A 1073 7.16 -9.84 37.41
CA SER A 1073 7.20 -9.14 38.70
C SER A 1073 6.15 -9.66 39.68
N ASP A 1074 6.45 -9.62 40.98
CA ASP A 1074 5.57 -10.14 42.04
C ASP A 1074 4.24 -9.37 42.15
N GLY A 1075 3.12 -10.10 42.00
CA GLY A 1075 1.78 -9.58 42.22
C GLY A 1075 1.31 -8.48 41.25
N THR A 1076 2.04 -8.24 40.15
CA THR A 1076 1.59 -7.36 39.05
C THR A 1076 0.34 -7.91 38.36
N TYR A 1077 0.22 -9.24 38.30
CA TYR A 1077 -0.95 -9.95 37.82
C TYR A 1077 -1.56 -10.84 38.91
N ALA A 1078 -2.87 -11.05 38.80
CA ALA A 1078 -3.63 -11.92 39.69
C ALA A 1078 -4.59 -12.80 38.89
N VAL A 1079 -4.86 -14.00 39.39
CA VAL A 1079 -6.01 -14.79 38.96
C VAL A 1079 -7.25 -14.15 39.56
N VAL A 1080 -8.26 -13.93 38.73
CA VAL A 1080 -9.56 -13.40 39.15
C VAL A 1080 -10.66 -14.42 38.83
N THR A 1081 -11.63 -14.56 39.72
CA THR A 1081 -12.87 -15.30 39.44
C THR A 1081 -14.08 -14.38 39.58
N GLY A 1082 -15.15 -14.64 38.82
CA GLY A 1082 -16.37 -13.86 38.83
C GLY A 1082 -17.62 -14.69 38.49
N ASN A 1083 -18.80 -14.11 38.70
CA ASN A 1083 -20.11 -14.74 38.42
C ASN A 1083 -21.13 -13.82 37.71
N ALA A 1084 -20.68 -12.67 37.21
CA ALA A 1084 -21.47 -11.65 36.52
C ALA A 1084 -20.58 -10.92 35.49
N PRO A 1085 -21.13 -10.07 34.59
CA PRO A 1085 -20.31 -9.14 33.80
C PRO A 1085 -19.32 -8.38 34.68
N PHE A 1086 -18.07 -8.25 34.23
CA PHE A 1086 -17.00 -7.68 35.06
C PHE A 1086 -17.33 -6.26 35.54
N GLU A 1087 -17.94 -5.44 34.68
CA GLU A 1087 -18.33 -4.06 34.97
C GLU A 1087 -19.49 -3.95 35.98
N GLU A 1088 -20.31 -4.99 36.13
CA GLU A 1088 -21.37 -5.06 37.16
C GLU A 1088 -20.79 -5.34 38.55
N LYS A 1089 -19.50 -5.72 38.65
CA LYS A 1089 -18.78 -6.01 39.90
C LYS A 1089 -19.53 -6.98 40.83
N GLY A 1090 -19.82 -8.18 40.29
CA GLY A 1090 -20.37 -9.31 41.05
C GLY A 1090 -19.39 -9.83 42.12
N VAL A 1091 -19.55 -11.09 42.53
CA VAL A 1091 -18.61 -11.70 43.49
C VAL A 1091 -17.27 -11.90 42.80
N LEU A 1092 -16.28 -11.08 43.15
CA LEU A 1092 -14.92 -11.13 42.60
C LEU A 1092 -13.92 -11.62 43.67
N THR A 1093 -13.20 -12.70 43.39
CA THR A 1093 -11.98 -13.06 44.13
C THR A 1093 -10.75 -12.70 43.30
N LYS A 1094 -9.64 -12.34 43.95
CA LYS A 1094 -8.36 -12.01 43.30
C LYS A 1094 -7.22 -12.64 44.09
N GLU A 1095 -6.37 -13.43 43.43
CA GLU A 1095 -5.20 -14.06 44.03
C GLU A 1095 -3.94 -13.71 43.23
N GLU A 1096 -3.01 -13.00 43.86
CA GLU A 1096 -1.79 -12.50 43.21
C GLU A 1096 -0.83 -13.63 42.82
N LEU A 1097 -0.35 -13.59 41.59
CA LEU A 1097 0.69 -14.50 41.09
C LEU A 1097 2.08 -14.05 41.56
N LYS A 1098 2.94 -15.01 41.88
CA LYS A 1098 4.35 -14.76 42.22
C LYS A 1098 5.19 -14.64 40.96
N SER A 1099 6.24 -13.82 41.02
CA SER A 1099 7.19 -13.73 39.92
C SER A 1099 7.90 -15.06 39.70
N THR A 1100 8.10 -15.39 38.42
CA THR A 1100 8.93 -16.52 37.97
C THR A 1100 10.26 -16.06 37.36
N ALA A 1101 10.45 -14.73 37.28
CA ALA A 1101 11.57 -14.06 36.63
C ALA A 1101 12.93 -14.64 37.06
N SER A 1102 13.74 -15.06 36.09
CA SER A 1102 15.04 -15.66 36.34
C SER A 1102 16.05 -15.33 35.24
N SER A 1103 17.29 -15.04 35.65
CA SER A 1103 18.43 -14.97 34.73
C SER A 1103 19.01 -16.36 34.40
N ASP A 1104 18.61 -17.42 35.12
CA ASP A 1104 18.91 -18.80 34.71
C ASP A 1104 17.93 -19.25 33.62
N LYS A 1105 18.47 -19.38 32.40
CA LYS A 1105 17.77 -19.87 31.21
C LYS A 1105 17.16 -21.27 31.36
N ASN A 1106 17.58 -22.06 32.35
CA ASN A 1106 17.08 -23.42 32.60
C ASN A 1106 16.05 -23.49 33.74
N ALA A 1107 15.83 -22.39 34.46
CA ALA A 1107 14.82 -22.38 35.52
C ALA A 1107 13.42 -22.55 34.91
N LYS A 1108 12.54 -23.26 35.62
CA LYS A 1108 11.20 -23.61 35.13
C LYS A 1108 10.23 -22.43 35.21
N ALA A 1109 9.14 -22.51 34.44
CA ALA A 1109 7.93 -21.74 34.65
C ALA A 1109 7.30 -22.08 36.02
N GLY A 1110 6.42 -21.21 36.50
CA GLY A 1110 5.59 -21.49 37.67
C GLY A 1110 4.37 -22.31 37.29
N THR A 1111 3.81 -23.08 38.22
CA THR A 1111 2.51 -23.75 38.06
C THR A 1111 1.58 -23.22 39.15
N TYR A 1112 0.39 -22.75 38.78
CA TYR A 1112 -0.63 -22.28 39.72
C TYR A 1112 -1.88 -23.16 39.66
N SER A 1113 -2.54 -23.36 40.80
CA SER A 1113 -3.77 -24.17 40.87
C SER A 1113 -4.71 -23.66 41.97
N PHE A 1114 -6.00 -23.63 41.65
CA PHE A 1114 -7.08 -23.18 42.51
C PHE A 1114 -8.36 -23.97 42.19
N THR A 1115 -9.43 -23.73 42.95
CA THR A 1115 -10.75 -24.34 42.71
C THR A 1115 -11.83 -23.29 42.50
N LEU A 1116 -12.72 -23.52 41.53
CA LEU A 1116 -13.91 -22.71 41.27
C LEU A 1116 -15.15 -23.59 41.30
N THR A 1117 -16.17 -23.20 42.08
CA THR A 1117 -17.49 -23.83 42.05
C THR A 1117 -18.42 -22.99 41.19
N GLY A 1118 -19.11 -23.62 40.24
CA GLY A 1118 -20.05 -22.91 39.37
C GLY A 1118 -21.22 -22.31 40.15
N ASP A 1119 -21.48 -21.03 39.95
CA ASP A 1119 -22.56 -20.28 40.58
C ASP A 1119 -23.95 -20.74 40.10
N GLY A 1120 -24.99 -20.48 40.90
CA GLY A 1120 -26.38 -20.80 40.56
C GLY A 1120 -26.89 -20.18 39.26
N SER A 1121 -26.33 -19.06 38.82
CA SER A 1121 -26.62 -18.41 37.53
C SER A 1121 -26.04 -19.14 36.31
N GLY A 1122 -25.03 -20.00 36.51
CA GLY A 1122 -24.22 -20.55 35.42
C GLY A 1122 -23.28 -19.54 34.72
N GLN A 1123 -23.16 -18.31 35.25
CA GLN A 1123 -22.35 -17.22 34.69
C GLN A 1123 -20.94 -17.13 35.31
N SER A 1124 -20.48 -18.19 35.99
CA SER A 1124 -19.13 -18.24 36.54
C SER A 1124 -18.04 -18.21 35.47
N TRP A 1125 -16.94 -17.50 35.78
CA TRP A 1125 -15.76 -17.38 34.93
C TRP A 1125 -14.49 -17.20 35.78
N PHE A 1126 -13.33 -17.41 35.16
CA PHE A 1126 -12.04 -16.96 35.68
C PHE A 1126 -11.22 -16.25 34.60
N GLY A 1127 -10.17 -15.54 35.00
CA GLY A 1127 -9.33 -14.77 34.08
C GLY A 1127 -8.06 -14.27 34.75
N ILE A 1128 -7.32 -13.43 34.01
CA ILE A 1128 -6.14 -12.72 34.50
C ILE A 1128 -6.46 -11.23 34.64
N TYR A 1129 -6.01 -10.66 35.76
CA TYR A 1129 -6.23 -9.29 36.18
C TYR A 1129 -4.90 -8.56 36.33
N SER A 1130 -4.76 -7.36 35.77
CA SER A 1130 -3.65 -6.47 36.15
C SER A 1130 -3.99 -5.83 37.48
N THR A 1131 -3.14 -6.01 38.49
CA THR A 1131 -3.30 -5.30 39.76
C THR A 1131 -2.88 -3.83 39.62
N ASN A 1132 -2.90 -3.11 40.74
CA ASN A 1132 -2.34 -1.76 40.88
C ASN A 1132 -0.85 -1.77 41.31
N LYS A 1133 -0.17 -2.93 41.28
CA LYS A 1133 1.25 -3.02 41.64
C LYS A 1133 2.13 -2.72 40.44
N ALA A 1134 3.12 -1.85 40.64
CA ALA A 1134 4.16 -1.57 39.68
C ALA A 1134 5.10 -2.76 39.46
N ALA A 1135 5.56 -2.94 38.23
CA ALA A 1135 6.60 -3.92 37.91
C ALA A 1135 7.96 -3.50 38.50
N ASN A 1136 8.68 -4.46 39.09
CA ASN A 1136 10.04 -4.24 39.55
C ASN A 1136 11.03 -4.55 38.42
N THR A 1137 11.46 -3.53 37.69
CA THR A 1137 12.45 -3.67 36.62
C THR A 1137 13.90 -3.84 37.10
N ASN A 1138 14.14 -3.92 38.42
CA ASN A 1138 15.47 -3.97 39.05
C ASN A 1138 16.43 -2.87 38.55
N GLY A 1139 15.89 -1.70 38.22
CA GLY A 1139 16.65 -0.54 37.72
C GLY A 1139 16.89 -0.50 36.21
N VAL A 1140 16.50 -1.54 35.46
CA VAL A 1140 16.50 -1.53 33.99
C VAL A 1140 15.44 -0.56 33.48
N LYS A 1141 15.70 0.14 32.37
CA LYS A 1141 14.87 1.24 31.85
C LYS A 1141 14.56 1.10 30.36
N GLY A 1142 13.52 1.80 29.91
CA GLY A 1142 13.16 1.94 28.49
C GLY A 1142 12.87 0.60 27.82
N SER A 1143 13.16 0.52 26.52
CA SER A 1143 12.92 -0.67 25.69
C SER A 1143 13.61 -1.94 26.20
N GLN A 1144 14.76 -1.85 26.86
CA GLN A 1144 15.39 -3.02 27.50
C GLN A 1144 14.51 -3.60 28.61
N ALA A 1145 13.83 -2.75 29.41
CA ALA A 1145 12.93 -3.23 30.46
C ALA A 1145 11.66 -3.88 29.88
N ASN A 1146 11.17 -3.39 28.74
CA ASN A 1146 10.07 -4.02 28.02
C ASN A 1146 10.54 -5.37 27.44
N PHE A 1147 11.65 -5.39 26.70
CA PHE A 1147 12.23 -6.61 26.10
C PHE A 1147 12.45 -7.72 27.12
N ASN A 1148 12.99 -7.36 28.29
CA ASN A 1148 13.32 -8.33 29.32
C ASN A 1148 12.08 -9.08 29.85
N GLY A 1149 10.90 -8.46 29.79
CA GLY A 1149 9.62 -9.03 30.22
C GLY A 1149 9.25 -8.78 31.68
N TYR A 1150 9.81 -7.76 32.36
CA TYR A 1150 9.47 -7.44 33.77
C TYR A 1150 7.99 -7.15 34.02
N LYS A 1151 7.27 -6.75 32.97
CA LYS A 1151 5.85 -6.34 32.98
C LYS A 1151 4.93 -7.38 32.34
N ASP A 1152 5.46 -8.52 31.93
CA ASP A 1152 4.76 -9.47 31.07
C ASP A 1152 4.21 -10.63 31.88
N ILE A 1153 3.15 -11.25 31.35
CA ILE A 1153 2.63 -12.53 31.82
C ILE A 1153 2.38 -13.46 30.63
N MET A 1154 2.85 -14.71 30.75
CA MET A 1154 2.53 -15.78 29.81
C MET A 1154 1.79 -16.90 30.55
N LEU A 1155 0.87 -17.57 29.87
CA LEU A 1155 0.06 -18.68 30.38
C LEU A 1155 0.06 -19.84 29.38
N ASP A 1156 0.22 -21.06 29.86
CA ASP A 1156 0.27 -22.27 29.05
C ASP A 1156 -0.27 -23.49 29.84
N ASN A 1157 -0.44 -24.64 29.18
CA ASN A 1157 -0.85 -25.93 29.77
C ASN A 1157 -2.09 -25.82 30.67
N LEU A 1158 -3.09 -25.04 30.26
CA LEU A 1158 -4.33 -24.86 31.01
C LEU A 1158 -5.07 -26.20 31.11
N VAL A 1159 -5.48 -26.58 32.31
CA VAL A 1159 -6.32 -27.74 32.62
C VAL A 1159 -7.48 -27.29 33.50
N ILE A 1160 -8.70 -27.70 33.13
CA ILE A 1160 -9.91 -27.53 33.94
C ILE A 1160 -10.53 -28.90 34.13
N GLU A 1161 -10.55 -29.40 35.37
CA GLU A 1161 -10.93 -30.78 35.70
C GLU A 1161 -11.94 -30.82 36.86
N VAL A 1162 -13.01 -31.60 36.72
CA VAL A 1162 -14.05 -31.74 37.76
C VAL A 1162 -13.47 -32.41 39.00
N VAL A 1163 -13.64 -31.78 40.17
CA VAL A 1163 -13.27 -32.39 41.44
C VAL A 1163 -14.25 -33.52 41.72
N SER A 1164 -13.73 -34.74 41.90
CA SER A 1164 -14.55 -35.88 42.30
C SER A 1164 -14.93 -35.74 43.77
N ASN A 1165 -16.22 -35.63 44.06
CA ASN A 1165 -16.74 -35.79 45.42
C ASN A 1165 -16.59 -37.28 45.78
N ASN A 1166 -15.67 -37.58 46.71
CA ASN A 1166 -15.64 -38.86 47.44
C ASN A 1166 -16.68 -38.85 48.57
#